data_AF-A0A395IRT5-F1
#
_entry.id   AF-A0A395IRT5-F1
#
_cell.length_a   1.000
_cell.length_b   1.000
_cell.length_c   1.000
_cell.angle_alpha   90.00
_cell.angle_beta   90.00
_cell.angle_gamma   90.00
#
_symmetry.space_group_name_H-M   'P 1'
#
loop_
_entity.id
_entity.type
_entity.pdbx_description
1 polymer ?
#
loop_
_entity_poly.entity_id
_entity_poly.type
_entity_poly.pdbx_seq_one_letter_code
_entity_poly.pdbx_strand_id
1 'polypeptide(L)'
;MAGNNLSLHEATPSILVPFLNTLPLSIPDSLYTALQCYKTIRPLRYSSNPIRTPTICSRCDLDSITQWKSYGCINSIVRGGIDTKKGLLNIPAEPGYRAFDVFYYLLTSASTPAEREFLSLKQASSYALLEKSGTYDPPSYLPTADDAAAADDFRASLKAIGIKGAAHRDLISILAGLLKLGDTLSFILDEDALEEICEDVGRETLIGGLYEALVDWVISKANESIASEMARIKDGDSSSEGGPGARTPNTEDDNGDTVCITVIEIPDPNLGKAAAMRGVFDDTQGINAEMKEDGVDVVAAGSSVIREMQNAVAEVAPDLGIMSGPAGRDREHELEKQASPPTEGQGINLGRSGRIDLPSVLGSSRVWYHLSMHPTDDLPAALASLPSTTSAWSAGAVSRQLRAWRLPEWANRRNKNLDFTADFDFEEFVQRYAALGCKDGRDGIESWTMERGWSNGEVVIGKERIWIREGAWWEAETMLDLKPADGEFQSMGGSGGMAGMLGAPDMNTGYSTNAPNGSGFFAGPNNDLTPVGSHDHLINRQSQPNVARSANGAPTIAPSRNISGGDYGLGFKGDNMRGQVYYTDENGEFVNDPEGGTAKEVTNEKATNQRRIWVAVTWAFTWWIPSFLLRFIGRMKRPDVRMAWREKLVLCFFIVFLNCLVVFWIIEFGKLLCPNSDKAWNASEISTHQGDNDFWVSIHGKVYDLSKFWKLQHSDTSVTTTKSVMQPFAGMNLDSYFPPPLIVACPGLVSDYTLTLLDNSTAEYPAGVHTSGNLSAYTSSKLYDWNWYADVYTPKIKEYYHGDLVVKKNKIESQGQDDAHYWVILKGKIYDFTNYYYTLSVYTTSPGYSFIDDSILSNSAGEPGLDITDKWDDLYKMPTPLTNVIVIKFVSALQFGSKRRPAPQDKFVICQVPAYTEGEDSLRKAVDSLTALQYDNKRKLICVICDGMVVGGGNDRPTPKIVLDILGVDPKIDPPPWHSNLSEKVTSN
;
A
#
# COMPACT_ATOMS: atom_id res chain seq x y z
N MET A 1 -18.96 -8.28 9.37
CA MET A 1 -19.49 -8.05 10.74
C MET A 1 -18.44 -7.33 11.57
N ALA A 2 -18.82 -6.35 12.39
CA ALA A 2 -17.89 -5.60 13.24
C ALA A 2 -18.33 -5.67 14.72
N GLY A 3 -17.52 -6.28 15.59
CA GLY A 3 -17.71 -6.26 17.04
C GLY A 3 -16.89 -5.14 17.66
N ASN A 4 -17.56 -4.16 18.27
CA ASN A 4 -16.91 -3.01 18.91
C ASN A 4 -16.87 -3.20 20.42
N ASN A 5 -15.68 -3.40 20.96
CA ASN A 5 -15.43 -3.36 22.40
C ASN A 5 -15.22 -1.91 22.82
N LEU A 6 -16.21 -1.34 23.50
CA LEU A 6 -16.23 0.06 23.93
C LEU A 6 -16.08 0.16 25.44
N SER A 7 -15.12 0.96 25.87
CA SER A 7 -14.97 1.28 27.28
C SER A 7 -15.81 2.49 27.67
N LEU A 8 -16.65 2.37 28.70
CA LEU A 8 -17.46 3.49 29.22
C LEU A 8 -16.68 4.38 30.21
N HIS A 9 -15.52 3.91 30.66
CA HIS A 9 -14.71 4.57 31.68
C HIS A 9 -13.23 4.43 31.37
N GLU A 10 -12.41 5.44 31.67
CA GLU A 10 -10.99 5.40 31.31
C GLU A 10 -10.23 4.23 31.96
N ALA A 11 -10.64 3.84 33.17
CA ALA A 11 -10.04 2.76 33.96
C ALA A 11 -10.36 1.32 33.50
N THR A 12 -11.20 1.12 32.49
CA THR A 12 -11.62 -0.23 32.10
C THR A 12 -10.52 -0.98 31.36
N PRO A 13 -10.13 -2.19 31.77
CA PRO A 13 -9.10 -2.96 31.09
C PRO A 13 -9.54 -3.41 29.68
N SER A 14 -8.55 -3.68 28.82
CA SER A 14 -8.78 -4.32 27.51
C SER A 14 -9.42 -5.69 27.67
N ILE A 15 -10.49 -5.91 26.93
CA ILE A 15 -11.26 -7.17 26.88
C ILE A 15 -11.11 -7.90 25.53
N LEU A 16 -10.22 -7.41 24.65
CA LEU A 16 -10.05 -7.97 23.31
C LEU A 16 -9.63 -9.44 23.34
N VAL A 17 -8.61 -9.80 24.12
CA VAL A 17 -8.14 -11.20 24.23
C VAL A 17 -9.21 -12.12 24.84
N PRO A 18 -9.84 -11.78 25.99
CA PRO A 18 -10.97 -12.57 26.50
C PRO A 18 -12.10 -12.74 25.48
N PHE A 19 -12.45 -11.68 24.74
CA PHE A 19 -13.50 -11.74 23.73
C PHE A 19 -13.13 -12.67 22.57
N LEU A 20 -11.91 -12.58 22.05
CA LEU A 20 -11.42 -13.48 20.99
C LEU A 20 -11.47 -14.95 21.43
N ASN A 21 -11.13 -15.26 22.70
CA ASN A 21 -11.23 -16.61 23.25
C ASN A 21 -12.68 -17.14 23.36
N THR A 22 -13.69 -16.25 23.39
CA THR A 22 -15.10 -16.67 23.42
C THR A 22 -15.66 -16.98 22.04
N LEU A 23 -14.98 -16.52 20.97
CA LEU A 23 -15.43 -16.82 19.62
C LEU A 23 -15.19 -18.31 19.32
N PRO A 24 -16.17 -19.02 18.74
CA PRO A 24 -16.03 -20.43 18.37
C PRO A 24 -15.19 -20.59 17.09
N LEU A 25 -14.02 -19.94 17.04
CA LEU A 25 -13.13 -19.85 15.89
C LEU A 25 -11.76 -20.42 16.25
N SER A 26 -11.14 -21.16 15.32
CA SER A 26 -9.72 -21.53 15.45
C SER A 26 -8.85 -20.30 15.14
N ILE A 27 -8.38 -19.62 16.19
CA ILE A 27 -7.53 -18.44 16.11
C ILE A 27 -6.05 -18.85 16.25
N PRO A 28 -5.14 -18.38 15.38
CA PRO A 28 -3.72 -18.75 15.44
C PRO A 28 -3.01 -18.20 16.69
N ASP A 29 -2.04 -18.94 17.22
CA ASP A 29 -1.30 -18.56 18.43
C ASP A 29 -0.42 -17.32 18.19
N SER A 30 0.05 -17.10 16.95
CA SER A 30 0.73 -15.87 16.57
C SER A 30 -0.14 -14.63 16.74
N LEU A 31 -1.47 -14.72 16.67
CA LEU A 31 -2.34 -13.58 16.93
C LEU A 31 -2.25 -13.15 18.39
N TYR A 32 -2.35 -14.09 19.33
CA TYR A 32 -2.23 -13.80 20.75
C TYR A 32 -0.84 -13.26 21.10
N THR A 33 0.19 -13.84 20.49
CA THR A 33 1.58 -13.39 20.66
C THR A 33 1.79 -11.98 20.11
N ALA A 34 1.19 -11.66 18.96
CA ALA A 34 1.20 -10.31 18.39
C ALA A 34 0.46 -9.32 19.31
N LEU A 35 -0.71 -9.69 19.83
CA LEU A 35 -1.45 -8.85 20.78
C LEU A 35 -0.69 -8.60 22.09
N GLN A 36 0.07 -9.59 22.57
CA GLN A 36 0.98 -9.42 23.71
C GLN A 36 2.14 -8.49 23.38
N CYS A 37 2.74 -8.61 22.20
CA CYS A 37 3.77 -7.68 21.73
C CYS A 37 3.21 -6.26 21.63
N TYR A 38 1.99 -6.09 21.13
CA TYR A 38 1.37 -4.77 21.03
C TYR A 38 1.06 -4.17 22.39
N LYS A 39 0.89 -4.96 23.47
CA LYS A 39 0.67 -4.43 24.83
C LYS A 39 1.82 -3.55 25.32
N THR A 40 3.03 -3.77 24.84
CA THR A 40 4.25 -3.13 25.36
C THR A 40 4.65 -1.89 24.56
N ILE A 41 4.12 -1.74 23.35
CA ILE A 41 4.37 -0.61 22.43
C ILE A 41 3.29 0.49 22.64
N ARG A 42 2.80 0.65 23.87
CA ARG A 42 1.66 1.51 24.23
C ARG A 42 2.08 2.56 25.26
N PRO A 43 1.53 3.79 25.21
CA PRO A 43 1.85 4.79 26.20
C PRO A 43 1.01 4.51 27.46
N LEU A 44 1.66 4.29 28.59
CA LEU A 44 0.98 3.89 29.82
C LEU A 44 0.56 5.10 30.68
N ARG A 45 -0.70 5.12 31.14
CA ARG A 45 -1.21 6.13 32.09
C ARG A 45 -1.77 5.47 33.34
N TYR A 46 -0.94 5.23 34.35
CA TYR A 46 -1.34 4.60 35.62
C TYR A 46 -2.31 5.43 36.48
N SER A 47 -2.56 6.71 36.17
CA SER A 47 -3.53 7.50 36.94
C SER A 47 -4.97 7.02 36.76
N SER A 48 -5.38 6.58 35.57
CA SER A 48 -6.72 6.02 35.35
C SER A 48 -6.71 4.54 34.99
N ASN A 49 -5.73 4.01 34.23
CA ASN A 49 -5.70 2.61 33.82
C ASN A 49 -4.26 2.09 33.60
N PRO A 50 -3.79 1.06 34.34
CA PRO A 50 -2.46 0.48 34.09
C PRO A 50 -2.31 -0.14 32.68
N ILE A 51 -3.39 -0.29 31.90
CA ILE A 51 -3.39 -1.00 30.61
C ILE A 51 -4.22 -0.21 29.58
N ARG A 52 -3.95 1.08 29.36
CA ARG A 52 -4.60 1.81 28.25
C ARG A 52 -3.97 1.40 26.93
N THR A 53 -4.79 0.81 26.06
CA THR A 53 -4.40 0.37 24.73
C THR A 53 -4.55 1.52 23.72
N PRO A 54 -3.77 1.59 22.62
CA PRO A 54 -4.18 2.36 21.46
C PRO A 54 -5.36 1.64 20.80
N THR A 55 -6.18 2.37 20.04
CA THR A 55 -7.30 1.78 19.28
C THR A 55 -6.75 0.77 18.27
N ILE A 56 -6.80 -0.51 18.63
CA ILE A 56 -6.31 -1.62 17.81
C ILE A 56 -7.53 -2.32 17.22
N CYS A 57 -7.45 -2.60 15.93
CA CYS A 57 -8.42 -3.39 15.21
C CYS A 57 -7.78 -4.72 14.81
N SER A 58 -8.41 -5.82 15.22
CA SER A 58 -8.09 -7.17 14.79
C SER A 58 -9.18 -7.65 13.85
N ARG A 59 -8.86 -7.80 12.57
CA ARG A 59 -9.78 -8.32 11.56
C ARG A 59 -9.45 -9.79 11.30
N CYS A 60 -10.46 -10.66 11.42
CA CYS A 60 -10.38 -12.08 11.09
C CYS A 60 -11.29 -12.35 9.88
N ASP A 61 -10.72 -12.81 8.77
CA ASP A 61 -11.46 -13.23 7.59
C ASP A 61 -11.79 -14.73 7.71
N LEU A 62 -13.07 -15.08 7.51
CA LEU A 62 -13.61 -16.44 7.59
C LEU A 62 -14.09 -16.87 6.19
N ASP A 63 -13.95 -18.15 5.87
CA ASP A 63 -14.56 -18.75 4.68
C ASP A 63 -16.00 -19.15 4.97
N SER A 64 -16.91 -18.90 4.02
CA SER A 64 -18.32 -19.24 4.14
C SER A 64 -18.61 -20.72 3.89
N ILE A 65 -17.68 -21.49 3.27
CA ILE A 65 -18.05 -22.80 2.71
C ILE A 65 -17.77 -23.96 3.66
N THR A 66 -16.82 -23.89 4.61
CA THR A 66 -16.54 -25.02 5.52
C THR A 66 -16.05 -24.64 6.93
N GLN A 67 -16.77 -25.13 7.95
CA GLN A 67 -16.27 -25.42 9.32
C GLN A 67 -15.74 -24.28 10.22
N TRP A 68 -16.14 -23.01 10.05
CA TRP A 68 -15.72 -21.93 10.96
C TRP A 68 -14.19 -21.79 11.12
N LYS A 69 -13.43 -22.22 10.11
CA LYS A 69 -11.98 -22.06 10.09
C LYS A 69 -11.66 -20.65 9.61
N SER A 70 -10.75 -19.96 10.31
CA SER A 70 -10.26 -18.67 9.83
C SER A 70 -9.33 -18.90 8.62
N TYR A 71 -9.37 -17.98 7.65
CA TYR A 71 -8.55 -18.03 6.42
C TYR A 71 -7.46 -16.95 6.43
N GLY A 72 -7.64 -15.91 7.23
CA GLY A 72 -6.64 -14.88 7.47
C GLY A 72 -6.99 -14.05 8.69
N CYS A 73 -5.98 -13.55 9.39
CA CYS A 73 -6.15 -12.57 10.47
C CYS A 73 -5.15 -11.43 10.23
N ILE A 74 -5.62 -10.18 10.33
CA ILE A 74 -4.81 -8.98 10.12
C ILE A 74 -5.06 -8.03 11.29
N ASN A 75 -3.99 -7.55 11.89
CA ASN A 75 -4.03 -6.47 12.85
C ASN A 75 -3.71 -5.15 12.18
N SER A 76 -4.39 -4.10 12.62
CA SER A 76 -4.17 -2.74 12.10
C SER A 76 -4.54 -1.70 13.16
N ILE A 77 -3.91 -0.54 13.04
CA ILE A 77 -4.20 0.63 13.87
C ILE A 77 -5.09 1.59 13.07
N VAL A 78 -5.94 2.34 13.77
CA VAL A 78 -6.77 3.39 13.17
C VAL A 78 -5.90 4.50 12.58
N ARG A 79 -6.38 5.17 11.53
CA ARG A 79 -5.70 6.30 10.86
C ARG A 79 -5.22 7.40 11.81
N GLY A 80 -5.87 7.57 12.97
CA GLY A 80 -5.47 8.48 14.06
C GLY A 80 -4.07 8.19 14.63
N GLY A 81 -3.51 7.00 14.41
CA GLY A 81 -2.18 6.61 14.86
C GLY A 81 -2.11 6.39 16.37
N ILE A 82 -0.91 6.56 16.92
CA ILE A 82 -0.64 6.44 18.35
C ILE A 82 -0.40 7.84 18.93
N ASP A 83 -0.89 8.11 20.13
CA ASP A 83 -0.69 9.39 20.83
C ASP A 83 0.75 9.51 21.36
N THR A 84 1.69 9.83 20.46
CA THR A 84 3.11 10.08 20.79
C THR A 84 3.31 11.39 21.55
N LYS A 85 2.35 12.32 21.45
CA LYS A 85 2.38 13.61 22.14
C LYS A 85 2.25 13.42 23.64
N LYS A 86 1.21 12.74 24.12
CA LYS A 86 1.04 12.48 25.57
C LYS A 86 1.82 11.24 26.04
N GLY A 87 2.25 10.38 25.11
CA GLY A 87 2.95 9.14 25.39
C GLY A 87 4.48 9.20 25.43
N LEU A 88 5.09 10.23 24.82
CA LEU A 88 6.55 10.33 24.71
C LEU A 88 7.07 11.77 24.83
N LEU A 89 6.45 12.72 24.12
CA LEU A 89 6.99 14.08 23.98
C LEU A 89 6.61 15.01 25.15
N ASN A 90 5.35 14.98 25.57
CA ASN A 90 4.77 15.84 26.60
C ASN A 90 3.98 15.00 27.60
N ILE A 91 4.70 14.22 28.39
CA ILE A 91 4.15 13.37 29.43
C ILE A 91 3.83 14.26 30.66
N PRO A 92 2.61 14.18 31.22
CA PRO A 92 2.27 14.90 32.44
C PRO A 92 3.19 14.53 33.61
N ALA A 93 3.63 15.51 34.40
CA ALA A 93 4.45 15.31 35.60
C ALA A 93 3.61 14.90 36.83
N GLU A 94 2.62 14.03 36.63
CA GLU A 94 1.74 13.52 37.68
C GLU A 94 2.19 12.10 38.09
N PRO A 95 2.15 11.74 39.39
CA PRO A 95 2.48 10.39 39.84
C PRO A 95 1.62 9.34 39.12
N GLY A 96 2.27 8.38 38.45
CA GLY A 96 1.60 7.34 37.66
C GLY A 96 1.52 7.61 36.16
N TYR A 97 1.99 8.74 35.64
CA TYR A 97 2.18 8.86 34.19
C TYR A 97 3.57 8.39 33.83
N ARG A 98 3.70 7.53 32.81
CA ARG A 98 5.00 7.13 32.28
C ARG A 98 5.00 7.10 30.75
N ALA A 99 6.19 7.15 30.17
CA ALA A 99 6.38 6.94 28.73
C ALA A 99 6.00 5.52 28.30
N PHE A 100 6.11 5.22 27.01
CA PHE A 100 5.94 3.85 26.51
C PHE A 100 6.81 2.82 27.25
N ASP A 101 6.19 1.71 27.68
CA ASP A 101 6.80 0.63 28.48
C ASP A 101 8.06 0.05 27.85
N VAL A 102 8.10 -0.03 26.52
CA VAL A 102 9.24 -0.51 25.75
C VAL A 102 10.56 0.19 26.10
N PHE A 103 10.52 1.47 26.49
CA PHE A 103 11.72 2.20 26.90
C PHE A 103 12.20 1.78 28.29
N TYR A 104 11.30 1.42 29.20
CA TYR A 104 11.66 0.90 30.51
C TYR A 104 12.18 -0.53 30.41
N TYR A 105 11.56 -1.37 29.56
CA TYR A 105 12.00 -2.74 29.29
C TYR A 105 13.40 -2.81 28.68
N LEU A 106 13.79 -1.79 27.90
CA LEU A 106 15.15 -1.65 27.38
C LEU A 106 16.18 -1.43 28.50
N LEU A 107 15.78 -0.79 29.60
CA LEU A 107 16.65 -0.38 30.70
C LEU A 107 16.70 -1.39 31.86
N THR A 108 15.87 -2.44 31.85
CA THR A 108 15.86 -3.49 32.88
C THR A 108 16.99 -4.50 32.72
N SER A 109 17.03 -5.49 33.62
CA SER A 109 18.02 -6.58 33.61
C SER A 109 17.92 -7.54 32.42
N ALA A 110 16.85 -7.46 31.62
CA ALA A 110 16.71 -8.22 30.38
C ALA A 110 17.78 -7.84 29.34
N SER A 111 18.31 -6.61 29.42
CA SER A 111 19.44 -6.14 28.62
C SER A 111 20.76 -6.64 29.20
N THR A 112 21.51 -7.43 28.43
CA THR A 112 22.79 -7.99 28.90
C THR A 112 23.81 -6.88 29.20
N PRO A 113 24.77 -7.08 30.13
CA PRO A 113 25.79 -6.06 30.41
C PRO A 113 26.56 -5.59 29.16
N ALA A 114 26.88 -6.52 28.24
CA ALA A 114 27.54 -6.21 26.98
C ALA A 114 26.65 -5.36 26.05
N GLU A 115 25.35 -5.62 26.01
CA GLU A 115 24.37 -4.85 25.23
C GLU A 115 24.21 -3.42 25.79
N ARG A 116 24.19 -3.28 27.13
CA ARG A 116 24.14 -1.98 27.79
C ARG A 116 25.40 -1.14 27.53
N GLU A 117 26.57 -1.76 27.50
CA GLU A 117 27.83 -1.11 27.15
C GLU A 117 27.83 -0.68 25.67
N PHE A 118 27.48 -1.59 24.77
CA PHE A 118 27.42 -1.33 23.33
C PHE A 118 26.47 -0.19 22.96
N LEU A 119 25.27 -0.17 23.56
CA LEU A 119 24.26 0.87 23.34
C LEU A 119 24.46 2.10 24.23
N SER A 120 25.43 2.08 25.15
CA SER A 120 25.68 3.13 26.14
C SER A 120 24.43 3.56 26.92
N LEU A 121 23.67 2.57 27.43
CA LEU A 121 22.40 2.81 28.12
C LEU A 121 22.62 3.35 29.54
N LYS A 122 22.02 4.51 29.84
CA LYS A 122 22.00 5.14 31.17
C LYS A 122 20.78 4.68 31.99
N GLN A 123 20.68 5.14 33.24
CA GLN A 123 19.47 4.96 34.05
C GLN A 123 18.30 5.77 33.47
N ALA A 124 17.05 5.35 33.72
CA ALA A 124 15.85 6.01 33.19
C ALA A 124 15.79 7.51 33.52
N SER A 125 16.19 7.89 34.73
CA SER A 125 16.25 9.30 35.19
C SER A 125 17.25 10.17 34.45
N SER A 126 18.18 9.58 33.69
CA SER A 126 19.19 10.33 32.93
C SER A 126 18.74 10.76 31.54
N TYR A 127 17.55 10.33 31.11
CA TYR A 127 17.01 10.66 29.79
C TYR A 127 15.92 11.72 29.90
N ALA A 128 16.04 12.80 29.13
CA ALA A 128 15.15 13.97 29.21
C ALA A 128 13.67 13.63 28.92
N LEU A 129 13.40 12.64 28.05
CA LEU A 129 12.04 12.20 27.75
C LEU A 129 11.39 11.46 28.93
N LEU A 130 12.15 10.63 29.65
CA LEU A 130 11.65 9.83 30.76
C LEU A 130 11.61 10.61 32.08
N GLU A 131 12.54 11.56 32.24
CA GLU A 131 12.62 12.43 33.41
C GLU A 131 11.36 13.30 33.60
N LYS A 132 10.71 13.71 32.49
CA LYS A 132 9.51 14.57 32.49
C LYS A 132 8.39 14.06 33.40
N SER A 133 8.16 12.75 33.46
CA SER A 133 7.13 12.15 34.33
C SER A 133 7.55 11.98 35.79
N GLY A 134 8.86 11.92 36.08
CA GLY A 134 9.39 11.58 37.40
C GLY A 134 9.00 10.19 37.95
N THR A 135 8.31 9.35 37.16
CA THR A 135 7.84 8.01 37.52
C THR A 135 8.57 6.98 36.65
N TYR A 136 9.36 6.09 37.26
CA TYR A 136 10.21 5.14 36.53
C TYR A 136 9.83 3.67 36.75
N ASP A 137 9.36 3.35 37.95
CA ASP A 137 9.01 1.98 38.35
C ASP A 137 7.51 1.73 38.17
N PRO A 138 7.09 0.47 37.97
CA PRO A 138 5.67 0.12 37.96
C PRO A 138 5.05 0.40 39.34
N PRO A 139 3.73 0.66 39.41
CA PRO A 139 3.08 1.00 40.67
C PRO A 139 3.15 -0.15 41.66
N SER A 140 3.54 0.17 42.90
CA SER A 140 3.70 -0.80 43.98
C SER A 140 2.42 -1.56 44.36
N TYR A 141 1.25 -1.07 43.95
CA TYR A 141 -0.04 -1.70 44.21
C TYR A 141 -0.40 -2.82 43.22
N LEU A 142 0.40 -2.99 42.16
CA LEU A 142 0.31 -4.14 41.24
C LEU A 142 1.47 -5.09 41.55
N PRO A 143 1.29 -6.06 42.47
CA PRO A 143 2.39 -6.95 42.89
C PRO A 143 2.86 -7.89 41.77
N THR A 144 2.09 -8.04 40.69
CA THR A 144 2.45 -8.81 39.50
C THR A 144 3.10 -7.98 38.40
N ALA A 145 3.22 -6.66 38.57
CA ALA A 145 3.86 -5.80 37.59
C ALA A 145 5.37 -5.80 37.80
N ASP A 146 6.07 -6.57 36.98
CA ASP A 146 7.53 -6.64 36.94
C ASP A 146 8.02 -6.30 35.53
N ASP A 147 8.67 -5.14 35.39
CA ASP A 147 9.22 -4.67 34.11
C ASP A 147 10.34 -5.59 33.59
N ALA A 148 11.05 -6.33 34.46
CA ALA A 148 12.09 -7.27 34.01
C ALA A 148 11.48 -8.52 33.37
N ALA A 149 10.49 -9.13 34.03
CA ALA A 149 9.76 -10.26 33.48
C ALA A 149 8.99 -9.88 32.20
N ALA A 150 8.34 -8.70 32.20
CA ALA A 150 7.63 -8.20 31.03
C ALA A 150 8.59 -7.89 29.85
N ALA A 151 9.83 -7.47 30.13
CA ALA A 151 10.86 -7.29 29.10
C ALA A 151 11.29 -8.62 28.47
N ASP A 152 11.43 -9.68 29.26
CA ASP A 152 11.75 -11.02 28.74
C ASP A 152 10.60 -11.57 27.89
N ASP A 153 9.35 -11.42 28.35
CA ASP A 153 8.15 -11.78 27.59
C ASP A 153 8.04 -11.00 26.28
N PHE A 154 8.37 -9.70 26.29
CA PHE A 154 8.41 -8.87 25.09
C PHE A 154 9.46 -9.36 24.10
N ARG A 155 10.68 -9.64 24.55
CA ARG A 155 11.76 -10.19 23.70
C ARG A 155 11.40 -11.57 23.14
N ALA A 156 10.73 -12.42 23.93
CA ALA A 156 10.22 -13.71 23.47
C ALA A 156 9.13 -13.55 22.41
N SER A 157 8.19 -12.64 22.63
CA SER A 157 7.11 -12.32 21.69
C SER A 157 7.65 -11.78 20.37
N LEU A 158 8.63 -10.86 20.39
CA LEU A 158 9.31 -10.36 19.19
C LEU A 158 9.95 -11.49 18.37
N LYS A 159 10.61 -12.43 19.03
CA LYS A 159 11.21 -13.60 18.36
C LYS A 159 10.12 -14.48 17.75
N ALA A 160 9.01 -14.70 18.45
CA ALA A 160 7.91 -15.52 17.95
C ALA A 160 7.25 -14.93 16.70
N ILE A 161 7.08 -13.60 16.62
CA ILE A 161 6.54 -12.91 15.42
C ILE A 161 7.58 -12.72 14.29
N GLY A 162 8.76 -13.34 14.39
CA GLY A 162 9.77 -13.32 13.32
C GLY A 162 10.84 -12.22 13.42
N ILE A 163 10.81 -11.36 14.44
CA ILE A 163 11.84 -10.33 14.67
C ILE A 163 13.00 -10.96 15.46
N LYS A 164 14.01 -11.46 14.74
CA LYS A 164 15.14 -12.24 15.27
C LYS A 164 16.47 -11.68 14.77
N GLY A 165 17.58 -12.04 15.45
CA GLY A 165 18.94 -11.79 14.95
C GLY A 165 19.25 -10.31 14.72
N ALA A 166 19.59 -9.93 13.48
CA ALA A 166 19.90 -8.55 13.11
C ALA A 166 18.71 -7.61 13.33
N ALA A 167 17.51 -7.96 12.84
CA ALA A 167 16.32 -7.13 12.96
C ALA A 167 15.94 -6.80 14.42
N HIS A 168 16.19 -7.74 15.35
CA HIS A 168 15.99 -7.50 16.78
C HIS A 168 17.00 -6.49 17.34
N ARG A 169 18.28 -6.61 16.97
CA ARG A 169 19.33 -5.66 17.38
C ARG A 169 19.08 -4.27 16.80
N ASP A 170 18.59 -4.19 15.57
CA ASP A 170 18.27 -2.92 14.91
C ASP A 170 17.10 -2.23 15.61
N LEU A 171 16.03 -2.95 15.94
CA LEU A 171 14.89 -2.42 16.71
C LEU A 171 15.33 -1.85 18.07
N ILE A 172 16.16 -2.59 18.82
CA ILE A 172 16.68 -2.15 20.12
C ILE A 172 17.59 -0.92 19.94
N SER A 173 18.42 -0.90 18.89
CA SER A 173 19.30 0.23 18.58
C SER A 173 18.52 1.49 18.23
N ILE A 174 17.40 1.37 17.48
CA ILE A 174 16.50 2.48 17.17
C ILE A 174 15.87 3.03 18.45
N LEU A 175 15.36 2.16 19.33
CA LEU A 175 14.78 2.58 20.61
C LEU A 175 15.79 3.33 21.50
N ALA A 176 17.03 2.82 21.59
CA ALA A 176 18.12 3.50 22.30
C ALA A 176 18.48 4.85 21.64
N GLY A 177 18.47 4.90 20.31
CA GLY A 177 18.69 6.12 19.53
C GLY A 177 17.63 7.18 19.80
N LEU A 178 16.35 6.81 19.90
CA LEU A 178 15.25 7.72 20.22
C LEU A 178 15.40 8.36 21.60
N LEU A 179 15.82 7.59 22.61
CA LEU A 179 16.09 8.13 23.96
C LEU A 179 17.21 9.17 23.94
N LYS A 180 18.32 8.88 23.24
CA LYS A 180 19.46 9.79 23.11
C LYS A 180 19.10 11.05 22.29
N LEU A 181 18.30 10.90 21.24
CA LEU A 181 17.82 12.03 20.46
C LEU A 181 16.91 12.92 21.32
N GLY A 182 16.12 12.33 22.22
CA GLY A 182 15.34 13.04 23.22
C GLY A 182 16.15 13.97 24.12
N ASP A 183 17.36 13.58 24.53
CA ASP A 183 18.24 14.43 25.34
C ASP A 183 18.62 15.73 24.61
N THR A 184 18.69 15.70 23.27
CA THR A 184 19.01 16.88 22.45
C THR A 184 17.91 17.94 22.43
N LEU A 185 16.69 17.60 22.85
CA LEU A 185 15.58 18.57 22.97
C LEU A 185 15.81 19.59 24.10
N SER A 186 16.66 19.26 25.08
CA SER A 186 16.96 20.13 26.23
C SER A 186 18.06 21.17 25.96
N PHE A 187 18.82 21.01 24.87
CA PHE A 187 19.89 21.94 24.51
C PHE A 187 19.32 23.14 23.76
N ILE A 188 19.35 24.31 24.42
CA ILE A 188 19.23 25.62 23.78
C ILE A 188 20.50 25.82 22.95
N LEU A 189 20.49 25.39 21.68
CA LEU A 189 21.53 25.72 20.71
C LEU A 189 21.02 26.85 19.82
N ASP A 190 21.91 27.77 19.46
CA ASP A 190 21.62 28.95 18.63
C ASP A 190 20.85 28.57 17.36
N GLU A 191 19.73 29.26 17.16
CA GLU A 191 18.69 29.02 16.14
C GLU A 191 19.26 29.00 14.70
N ASP A 192 20.38 29.70 14.47
CA ASP A 192 21.01 29.86 13.15
C ASP A 192 21.82 28.63 12.67
N ALA A 193 22.34 27.80 13.58
CA ALA A 193 23.01 26.54 13.21
C ALA A 193 22.03 25.38 13.04
N LEU A 194 20.76 25.61 13.40
CA LEU A 194 19.70 24.61 13.47
C LEU A 194 18.86 24.54 12.18
N GLU A 195 18.72 25.66 11.46
CA GLU A 195 18.07 25.68 10.14
C GLU A 195 18.80 24.78 9.14
N GLU A 196 20.14 24.66 9.21
CA GLU A 196 20.92 23.91 8.21
C GLU A 196 20.75 22.37 8.26
N ILE A 197 20.28 21.78 9.37
CA ILE A 197 20.12 20.31 9.54
C ILE A 197 18.65 19.86 9.57
N CYS A 198 17.70 20.74 9.93
CA CYS A 198 16.29 20.40 10.12
C CYS A 198 15.37 21.45 9.50
N GLU A 199 15.68 21.90 8.29
CA GLU A 199 15.08 23.08 7.65
C GLU A 199 13.53 23.02 7.50
N ASP A 200 12.89 21.83 7.61
CA ASP A 200 11.42 21.71 7.46
C ASP A 200 10.65 20.93 8.57
N VAL A 201 11.31 20.19 9.48
CA VAL A 201 10.59 19.33 10.45
C VAL A 201 11.12 19.52 11.88
N GLY A 202 10.25 19.99 12.78
CA GLY A 202 10.58 20.16 14.19
C GLY A 202 11.01 18.83 14.84
N ARG A 203 12.10 18.84 15.63
CA ARG A 203 12.72 17.65 16.25
C ARG A 203 11.74 16.74 17.01
N GLU A 204 10.75 17.30 17.70
CA GLU A 204 9.72 16.55 18.40
C GLU A 204 8.83 15.75 17.43
N THR A 205 8.51 16.34 16.28
CA THR A 205 7.71 15.69 15.22
C THR A 205 8.49 14.53 14.59
N LEU A 206 9.81 14.69 14.42
CA LEU A 206 10.69 13.63 13.94
C LEU A 206 10.74 12.44 14.92
N ILE A 207 10.94 12.68 16.22
CA ILE A 207 10.96 11.62 17.24
C ILE A 207 9.62 10.88 17.27
N GLY A 208 8.51 11.61 17.24
CA GLY A 208 7.16 11.02 17.18
C GLY A 208 6.95 10.17 15.93
N GLY A 209 7.30 10.70 14.76
CA GLY A 209 7.16 10.01 13.48
C GLY A 209 8.04 8.76 13.35
N LEU A 210 9.29 8.81 13.84
CA LEU A 210 10.19 7.64 13.85
C LEU A 210 9.66 6.52 14.75
N TYR A 211 9.12 6.87 15.93
CA TYR A 211 8.52 5.88 16.81
C TYR A 211 7.27 5.26 16.17
N GLU A 212 6.40 6.07 15.58
CA GLU A 212 5.20 5.61 14.88
C GLU A 212 5.53 4.66 13.71
N ALA A 213 6.54 4.99 12.90
CA ALA A 213 7.03 4.14 11.83
C ALA A 213 7.58 2.79 12.34
N LEU A 214 8.27 2.81 13.49
CA LEU A 214 8.76 1.58 14.13
C LEU A 214 7.59 0.69 14.56
N VAL A 215 6.50 1.26 15.08
CA VAL A 215 5.31 0.46 15.45
C VAL A 215 4.62 -0.13 14.22
N ASP A 216 4.42 0.67 13.17
CA ASP A 216 3.85 0.20 11.90
C ASP A 216 4.69 -0.96 11.31
N TRP A 217 6.03 -0.87 11.40
CA TRP A 217 6.93 -1.94 11.00
C TRP A 217 6.75 -3.22 11.84
N VAL A 218 6.65 -3.12 13.17
CA VAL A 218 6.39 -4.29 14.04
C VAL A 218 5.05 -4.96 13.70
N ILE A 219 4.01 -4.16 13.41
CA ILE A 219 2.70 -4.68 13.01
C ILE A 219 2.79 -5.40 11.67
N SER A 220 3.52 -4.85 10.70
CA SER A 220 3.72 -5.51 9.41
C SER A 220 4.36 -6.88 9.57
N LYS A 221 5.38 -7.00 10.44
CA LYS A 221 6.07 -8.27 10.72
C LYS A 221 5.17 -9.28 11.44
N ALA A 222 4.36 -8.81 12.38
CA ALA A 222 3.36 -9.66 13.02
C ALA A 222 2.31 -10.18 12.02
N ASN A 223 1.81 -9.34 11.10
CA ASN A 223 0.87 -9.76 10.08
C ASN A 223 1.48 -10.76 9.09
N GLU A 224 2.74 -10.59 8.70
CA GLU A 224 3.49 -11.58 7.90
C GLU A 224 3.56 -12.93 8.62
N SER A 225 3.86 -12.91 9.93
CA SER A 225 3.93 -14.11 10.76
C SER A 225 2.58 -14.82 10.84
N ILE A 226 1.50 -14.08 11.11
CA ILE A 226 0.12 -14.60 11.17
C ILE A 226 -0.27 -15.22 9.82
N ALA A 227 -0.05 -14.52 8.71
CA ALA A 227 -0.33 -15.04 7.38
C ALA A 227 0.43 -16.35 7.08
N SER A 228 1.69 -16.44 7.52
CA SER A 228 2.50 -17.66 7.33
C SER A 228 2.01 -18.85 8.17
N GLU A 229 1.53 -18.62 9.40
CA GLU A 229 0.96 -19.67 10.24
C GLU A 229 -0.38 -20.15 9.67
N MET A 230 -1.22 -19.21 9.22
CA MET A 230 -2.50 -19.52 8.58
C MET A 230 -2.33 -20.34 7.30
N ALA A 231 -1.30 -20.06 6.49
CA ALA A 231 -0.95 -20.87 5.32
C ALA A 231 -0.57 -22.32 5.72
N ARG A 232 0.19 -22.51 6.80
CA ARG A 232 0.54 -23.86 7.30
C ARG A 232 -0.67 -24.62 7.86
N ILE A 233 -1.57 -23.92 8.54
CA ILE A 233 -2.85 -24.48 9.00
C ILE A 233 -3.68 -24.94 7.80
N LYS A 234 -3.72 -24.15 6.71
CA LYS A 234 -4.41 -24.50 5.46
C LYS A 234 -3.81 -25.73 4.77
N ASP A 235 -2.49 -25.86 4.78
CA ASP A 235 -1.77 -26.99 4.17
C ASP A 235 -1.85 -28.29 4.99
N GLY A 236 -2.45 -28.25 6.19
CA GLY A 236 -2.63 -29.41 7.07
C GLY A 236 -1.38 -29.79 7.89
N ASP A 237 -0.36 -28.93 7.90
CA ASP A 237 0.94 -29.19 8.50
C ASP A 237 0.99 -28.88 10.01
N SER A 238 -0.02 -28.15 10.52
CA SER A 238 -0.17 -27.85 11.95
C SER A 238 -1.64 -27.81 12.36
N SER A 239 -2.13 -28.90 12.96
CA SER A 239 -3.34 -28.89 13.78
C SER A 239 -2.95 -28.54 15.22
N SER A 240 -3.55 -27.51 15.81
CA SER A 240 -3.42 -27.24 17.26
C SER A 240 -4.07 -28.35 18.10
N GLU A 241 -4.94 -29.16 17.50
CA GLU A 241 -5.42 -30.43 18.03
C GLU A 241 -4.63 -31.58 17.40
N GLY A 242 -3.59 -32.06 18.11
CA GLY A 242 -2.59 -33.03 17.65
C GLY A 242 -3.13 -34.34 17.07
N GLY A 243 -3.56 -34.31 15.82
CA GLY A 243 -3.86 -35.44 14.96
C GLY A 243 -3.44 -35.15 13.51
N PRO A 244 -2.99 -36.16 12.74
CA PRO A 244 -2.55 -35.94 11.36
C PRO A 244 -3.75 -35.49 10.52
N GLY A 245 -3.74 -34.21 10.13
CA GLY A 245 -4.84 -33.59 9.39
C GLY A 245 -4.91 -34.13 7.96
N ALA A 246 -6.04 -34.75 7.60
CA ALA A 246 -6.33 -35.03 6.21
C ALA A 246 -6.46 -33.71 5.44
N ARG A 247 -5.73 -33.58 4.32
CA ARG A 247 -5.94 -32.53 3.32
C ARG A 247 -7.44 -32.40 3.04
N THR A 248 -8.04 -31.25 3.32
CA THR A 248 -9.39 -30.93 2.84
C THR A 248 -9.38 -30.91 1.31
N PRO A 249 -10.12 -31.81 0.63
CA PRO A 249 -10.19 -31.79 -0.82
C PRO A 249 -11.01 -30.57 -1.27
N ASN A 250 -10.52 -29.87 -2.30
CA ASN A 250 -11.19 -28.83 -3.09
C ASN A 250 -11.09 -27.38 -2.59
N THR A 251 -9.89 -26.78 -2.58
CA THR A 251 -9.69 -25.32 -2.43
C THR A 251 -8.91 -24.70 -3.60
N GLU A 252 -9.17 -25.19 -4.82
CA GLU A 252 -8.69 -24.52 -6.05
C GLU A 252 -9.66 -23.45 -6.58
N ASP A 253 -10.87 -23.36 -6.00
CA ASP A 253 -11.83 -22.30 -6.30
C ASP A 253 -11.71 -21.18 -5.26
N ASP A 254 -10.82 -20.21 -5.52
CA ASP A 254 -10.65 -18.95 -4.76
C ASP A 254 -11.86 -17.99 -4.90
N ASN A 255 -13.03 -18.53 -5.30
CA ASN A 255 -14.29 -17.83 -5.58
C ASN A 255 -15.36 -18.07 -4.50
N GLY A 256 -15.01 -18.66 -3.36
CA GLY A 256 -15.93 -18.76 -2.23
C GLY A 256 -16.19 -17.38 -1.62
N ASP A 257 -17.46 -17.05 -1.37
CA ASP A 257 -17.83 -15.82 -0.65
C ASP A 257 -17.16 -15.84 0.73
N THR A 258 -16.32 -14.87 1.06
CA THR A 258 -15.66 -14.82 2.38
C THR A 258 -16.38 -13.84 3.29
N VAL A 259 -16.61 -14.23 4.55
CA VAL A 259 -17.24 -13.37 5.56
C VAL A 259 -16.17 -12.89 6.53
N CYS A 260 -16.03 -11.58 6.71
CA CYS A 260 -15.08 -11.04 7.68
C CYS A 260 -15.75 -10.68 9.01
N ILE A 261 -15.15 -11.11 10.13
CA ILE A 261 -15.44 -10.60 11.47
C ILE A 261 -14.32 -9.65 11.86
N THR A 262 -14.65 -8.38 12.02
CA THR A 262 -13.72 -7.34 12.46
C THR A 262 -13.98 -7.04 13.93
N VAL A 263 -12.99 -7.20 14.80
CA VAL A 263 -13.09 -6.85 16.22
C VAL A 263 -12.30 -5.57 16.46
N ILE A 264 -12.99 -4.51 16.86
CA ILE A 264 -12.41 -3.20 17.11
C ILE A 264 -12.43 -2.95 18.62
N GLU A 265 -11.25 -2.68 19.20
CA GLU A 265 -11.17 -2.17 20.58
C GLU A 265 -10.99 -0.65 20.54
N ILE A 266 -11.95 0.09 21.11
CA ILE A 266 -11.87 1.54 21.27
C ILE A 266 -11.66 1.87 22.75
N PRO A 267 -10.41 2.11 23.16
CA PRO A 267 -10.05 2.39 24.56
C PRO A 267 -10.37 3.82 24.97
N ASP A 268 -10.52 4.75 24.02
CA ASP A 268 -10.93 6.12 24.32
C ASP A 268 -12.46 6.21 24.50
N PRO A 269 -12.97 6.56 25.69
CA PRO A 269 -14.40 6.58 25.97
C PRO A 269 -15.14 7.65 25.16
N ASN A 270 -14.49 8.77 24.80
CA ASN A 270 -15.11 9.84 24.02
C ASN A 270 -15.30 9.40 22.56
N LEU A 271 -14.27 8.79 21.95
CA LEU A 271 -14.38 8.19 20.61
C LEU A 271 -15.42 7.07 20.58
N GLY A 272 -15.40 6.18 21.58
CA GLY A 272 -16.38 5.09 21.69
C GLY A 272 -17.82 5.62 21.82
N LYS A 273 -18.02 6.64 22.67
CA LYS A 273 -19.32 7.29 22.88
C LYS A 273 -19.81 7.93 21.58
N ALA A 274 -18.96 8.66 20.87
CA ALA A 274 -19.33 9.29 19.60
C ALA A 274 -19.69 8.25 18.52
N ALA A 275 -18.89 7.19 18.37
CA ALA A 275 -19.13 6.13 17.40
C ALA A 275 -20.43 5.35 17.69
N ALA A 276 -20.69 5.01 18.97
CA ALA A 276 -21.90 4.32 19.38
C ALA A 276 -23.15 5.20 19.23
N MET A 277 -23.11 6.43 19.77
CA MET A 277 -24.27 7.32 19.70
C MET A 277 -24.60 7.68 18.25
N ARG A 278 -23.60 7.90 17.39
CA ARG A 278 -23.82 8.13 15.95
C ARG A 278 -24.46 6.92 15.30
N GLY A 279 -23.93 5.71 15.48
CA GLY A 279 -24.52 4.51 14.87
C GLY A 279 -25.94 4.16 15.38
N VAL A 280 -26.28 4.55 16.61
CA VAL A 280 -27.57 4.23 17.23
C VAL A 280 -28.63 5.30 17.00
N PHE A 281 -28.26 6.58 17.13
CA PHE A 281 -29.21 7.70 17.15
C PHE A 281 -29.23 8.54 15.87
N ASP A 282 -28.22 8.42 15.01
CA ASP A 282 -28.22 9.08 13.70
C ASP A 282 -29.12 8.30 12.74
N ASP A 283 -30.07 9.00 12.13
CA ASP A 283 -31.03 8.43 11.18
C ASP A 283 -30.58 8.63 9.73
N THR A 284 -29.45 9.31 9.51
CA THR A 284 -28.94 9.65 8.17
C THR A 284 -27.91 8.65 7.66
N GLN A 285 -27.43 7.74 8.51
CA GLN A 285 -26.37 6.79 8.19
C GLN A 285 -26.62 5.42 8.84
N GLY A 286 -26.00 4.37 8.29
CA GLY A 286 -26.09 3.01 8.80
C GLY A 286 -27.50 2.40 8.66
N ILE A 287 -27.77 1.41 9.52
CA ILE A 287 -29.00 0.61 9.45
C ILE A 287 -30.29 1.44 9.58
N ASN A 288 -30.26 2.52 10.36
CA ASN A 288 -31.43 3.40 10.52
C ASN A 288 -31.81 4.09 9.19
N ALA A 289 -30.82 4.47 8.38
CA ALA A 289 -31.05 5.06 7.07
C ALA A 289 -31.58 4.01 6.08
N GLU A 290 -31.00 2.81 6.07
CA GLU A 290 -31.46 1.70 5.23
C GLU A 290 -32.92 1.33 5.52
N MET A 291 -33.28 1.21 6.80
CA MET A 291 -34.66 0.95 7.22
C MET A 291 -35.62 2.04 6.71
N LYS A 292 -35.23 3.32 6.81
CA LYS A 292 -36.06 4.44 6.36
C LYS A 292 -36.24 4.47 4.85
N GLU A 293 -35.19 4.16 4.08
CA GLU A 293 -35.24 4.07 2.62
C GLU A 293 -36.16 2.93 2.15
N ASP A 294 -36.10 1.81 2.86
CA ASP A 294 -36.92 0.61 2.62
C ASP A 294 -38.38 0.77 3.08
N GLY A 295 -38.72 1.91 3.70
CA GLY A 295 -40.09 2.29 4.05
C GLY A 295 -40.53 1.87 5.45
N VAL A 296 -39.60 1.48 6.32
CA VAL A 296 -39.85 1.22 7.74
C VAL A 296 -39.94 2.55 8.49
N ASP A 297 -40.95 2.70 9.34
CA ASP A 297 -41.12 3.91 10.15
C ASP A 297 -40.12 3.93 11.32
N VAL A 298 -39.08 4.77 11.20
CA VAL A 298 -38.06 4.97 12.23
C VAL A 298 -38.43 6.17 13.09
N VAL A 299 -38.70 5.93 14.36
CA VAL A 299 -39.00 6.98 15.34
C VAL A 299 -37.73 7.78 15.66
N ALA A 300 -37.74 9.06 15.30
CA ALA A 300 -36.63 9.97 15.55
C ALA A 300 -36.31 10.10 17.06
N ALA A 301 -35.02 10.19 17.39
CA ALA A 301 -34.58 10.43 18.77
C ALA A 301 -34.98 11.83 19.27
N GLY A 302 -35.11 11.97 20.60
CA GLY A 302 -35.35 13.27 21.23
C GLY A 302 -34.22 14.27 20.92
N SER A 303 -34.58 15.55 20.73
CA SER A 303 -33.62 16.61 20.37
C SER A 303 -32.47 16.79 21.35
N SER A 304 -32.69 16.49 22.64
CA SER A 304 -31.62 16.48 23.65
C SER A 304 -30.55 15.43 23.39
N VAL A 305 -30.95 14.24 22.94
CA VAL A 305 -30.04 13.12 22.62
C VAL A 305 -29.27 13.44 21.34
N ILE A 306 -29.95 13.97 20.32
CA ILE A 306 -29.32 14.39 19.06
C ILE A 306 -28.27 15.47 19.29
N ARG A 307 -28.57 16.48 20.12
CA ARG A 307 -27.59 17.52 20.47
C ARG A 307 -26.38 16.95 21.20
N GLU A 308 -26.59 16.02 22.12
CA GLU A 308 -25.46 15.38 22.83
C GLU A 308 -24.64 14.48 21.92
N MET A 309 -25.28 13.78 20.98
CA MET A 309 -24.61 13.05 19.91
C MET A 309 -23.73 13.97 19.05
N GLN A 310 -24.29 15.09 18.56
CA GLN A 310 -23.55 16.07 17.76
C GLN A 310 -22.35 16.65 18.52
N ASN A 311 -22.52 16.95 19.81
CA ASN A 311 -21.42 17.43 20.65
C ASN A 311 -20.30 16.38 20.80
N ALA A 312 -20.66 15.11 21.07
CA ALA A 312 -19.68 14.04 21.17
C ALA A 312 -18.95 13.80 19.83
N VAL A 313 -19.66 13.84 18.70
CA VAL A 313 -19.07 13.71 17.37
C VAL A 313 -18.15 14.90 17.04
N ALA A 314 -18.51 16.12 17.45
CA ALA A 314 -17.68 17.30 17.21
C ALA A 314 -16.35 17.27 17.97
N GLU A 315 -16.32 16.66 19.17
CA GLU A 315 -15.11 16.53 20.00
C GLU A 315 -14.05 15.62 19.35
N VAL A 316 -14.49 14.52 18.72
CA VAL A 316 -13.62 13.51 18.09
C VAL A 316 -13.76 13.48 16.56
N ALA A 317 -14.18 14.61 15.97
CA ALA A 317 -14.47 14.74 14.55
C ALA A 317 -13.33 14.22 13.64
N PRO A 318 -12.04 14.52 13.89
CA PRO A 318 -10.94 14.06 13.04
C PRO A 318 -10.80 12.54 13.01
N ASP A 319 -11.00 11.86 14.14
CA ASP A 319 -10.90 10.40 14.26
C ASP A 319 -12.08 9.68 13.58
N LEU A 320 -13.20 10.38 13.43
CA LEU A 320 -14.36 9.95 12.64
C LEU A 320 -14.32 10.42 11.18
N GLY A 321 -13.15 10.86 10.69
CA GLY A 321 -12.94 11.27 9.30
C GLY A 321 -13.58 12.62 8.94
N ILE A 322 -14.04 13.39 9.92
CA ILE A 322 -14.66 14.71 9.74
C ILE A 322 -13.60 15.78 9.97
N MET A 323 -13.06 16.33 8.88
CA MET A 323 -12.08 17.43 8.95
C MET A 323 -12.73 18.81 9.03
N SER A 324 -14.05 18.90 8.89
CA SER A 324 -14.79 20.16 9.03
C SER A 324 -14.93 20.55 10.50
N GLY A 325 -14.10 21.47 10.99
CA GLY A 325 -14.21 22.00 12.35
C GLY A 325 -12.89 22.56 12.90
N PRO A 326 -12.86 23.04 14.15
CA PRO A 326 -11.63 23.44 14.82
C PRO A 326 -10.65 22.28 15.00
N ALA A 327 -11.12 21.16 15.55
CA ALA A 327 -10.30 19.96 15.75
C ALA A 327 -9.76 19.37 14.44
N GLY A 328 -10.54 19.45 13.36
CA GLY A 328 -10.13 19.02 12.02
C GLY A 328 -9.01 19.90 11.44
N ARG A 329 -9.11 21.22 11.60
CA ARG A 329 -8.06 22.17 11.20
C ARG A 329 -6.76 21.98 11.99
N ASP A 330 -6.87 21.74 13.29
CA ASP A 330 -5.70 21.45 14.12
C ASP A 330 -5.00 20.17 13.65
N ARG A 331 -5.77 19.12 13.32
CA ARG A 331 -5.24 17.86 12.78
C ARG A 331 -4.63 18.02 11.39
N GLU A 332 -5.23 18.83 10.53
CA GLU A 332 -4.70 19.14 9.19
C GLU A 332 -3.35 19.84 9.28
N HIS A 333 -3.23 20.83 10.17
CA HIS A 333 -1.98 21.50 10.46
C HIS A 333 -0.92 20.58 11.09
N GLU A 334 -1.30 19.61 11.93
CA GLU A 334 -0.38 18.57 12.40
C GLU A 334 0.09 17.65 11.27
N LEU A 335 -0.79 17.25 10.35
CA LEU A 335 -0.45 16.42 9.19
C LEU A 335 0.45 17.15 8.19
N GLU A 336 0.22 18.44 7.97
CA GLU A 336 1.09 19.29 7.13
C GLU A 336 2.51 19.37 7.70
N LYS A 337 2.66 19.46 9.03
CA LYS A 337 3.97 19.42 9.70
C LYS A 337 4.66 18.06 9.65
N GLN A 338 3.88 16.98 9.50
CA GLN A 338 4.40 15.60 9.39
C GLN A 338 4.73 15.19 7.95
N ALA A 339 4.15 15.85 6.95
CA ALA A 339 4.27 15.49 5.55
C ALA A 339 5.42 16.24 4.85
N SER A 340 6.64 15.71 4.93
CA SER A 340 7.66 16.00 3.92
C SER A 340 7.20 15.45 2.55
N PRO A 341 7.45 16.14 1.42
CA PRO A 341 7.12 15.61 0.11
C PRO A 341 7.91 14.32 -0.17
N PRO A 342 7.25 13.23 -0.60
CA PRO A 342 7.95 11.99 -0.91
C PRO A 342 8.85 12.19 -2.13
N THR A 343 10.16 11.93 -1.99
CA THR A 343 11.03 11.67 -3.12
C THR A 343 10.70 10.30 -3.71
N GLU A 344 10.46 10.24 -5.02
CA GLU A 344 10.10 9.00 -5.73
C GLU A 344 11.12 7.87 -5.44
N GLY A 345 10.63 6.77 -4.90
CA GLY A 345 11.33 5.47 -4.89
C GLY A 345 11.82 4.94 -3.53
N GLN A 346 12.03 5.77 -2.49
CA GLN A 346 12.60 5.30 -1.20
C GLN A 346 12.14 6.08 0.05
N GLY A 347 10.96 6.72 0.04
CA GLY A 347 10.43 7.44 1.21
C GLY A 347 9.63 6.57 2.21
N ILE A 348 9.80 6.80 3.51
CA ILE A 348 8.96 6.21 4.58
C ILE A 348 7.59 6.90 4.54
N ASN A 349 6.53 6.17 4.19
CA ASN A 349 5.16 6.68 4.23
C ASN A 349 4.63 6.71 5.67
N LEU A 350 4.86 7.80 6.40
CA LEU A 350 4.35 7.97 7.76
C LEU A 350 2.81 7.95 7.78
N GLY A 351 2.23 7.00 8.52
CA GLY A 351 0.82 6.98 8.89
C GLY A 351 -0.22 6.74 7.78
N ARG A 352 0.19 6.32 6.57
CA ARG A 352 -0.73 6.08 5.43
C ARG A 352 -0.88 4.62 5.01
N SER A 353 0.14 3.78 5.19
CA SER A 353 0.09 2.37 4.77
C SER A 353 -0.40 1.47 5.90
N GLY A 354 -1.37 0.57 5.63
CA GLY A 354 -1.77 -0.48 6.57
C GLY A 354 -2.70 -0.05 7.72
N ARG A 355 -3.28 1.15 7.66
CA ARG A 355 -4.20 1.68 8.69
C ARG A 355 -5.67 1.55 8.30
N ILE A 356 -6.53 1.43 9.32
CA ILE A 356 -7.98 1.36 9.14
C ILE A 356 -8.61 2.74 9.23
N ASP A 357 -9.55 2.98 8.31
CA ASP A 357 -10.51 4.08 8.40
C ASP A 357 -11.76 3.64 9.18
N LEU A 358 -11.88 4.12 10.42
CA LEU A 358 -12.95 3.72 11.34
C LEU A 358 -14.36 3.98 10.76
N PRO A 359 -14.67 5.15 10.16
CA PRO A 359 -15.98 5.40 9.57
C PRO A 359 -16.31 4.45 8.41
N SER A 360 -15.34 4.18 7.53
CA SER A 360 -15.54 3.23 6.43
C SER A 360 -15.84 1.82 6.94
N VAL A 361 -15.17 1.36 7.99
CA VAL A 361 -15.41 0.02 8.55
C VAL A 361 -16.78 -0.06 9.24
N LEU A 362 -17.13 0.96 10.03
CA LEU A 362 -18.43 1.02 10.70
C LEU A 362 -19.60 1.17 9.71
N GLY A 363 -19.42 1.90 8.61
CA GLY A 363 -20.45 2.10 7.59
C GLY A 363 -20.64 0.92 6.64
N SER A 364 -19.62 0.08 6.47
CA SER A 364 -19.68 -1.10 5.59
C SER A 364 -20.04 -2.41 6.32
N SER A 365 -20.09 -2.39 7.65
CA SER A 365 -20.30 -3.58 8.48
C SER A 365 -21.56 -3.48 9.33
N ARG A 366 -22.24 -4.60 9.54
CA ARG A 366 -23.17 -4.74 10.67
C ARG A 366 -22.39 -4.66 11.97
N VAL A 367 -22.77 -3.72 12.84
CA VAL A 367 -22.04 -3.40 14.07
C VAL A 367 -22.74 -4.01 15.28
N TRP A 368 -21.97 -4.69 16.12
CA TRP A 368 -22.37 -5.09 17.47
C TRP A 368 -21.56 -4.35 18.50
N TYR A 369 -22.24 -3.82 19.52
CA TYR A 369 -21.59 -3.06 20.58
C TYR A 369 -21.46 -3.91 21.84
N HIS A 370 -20.24 -4.09 22.30
CA HIS A 370 -19.94 -4.65 23.60
C HIS A 370 -19.47 -3.53 24.53
N LEU A 371 -20.30 -3.20 25.52
CA LEU A 371 -20.11 -2.05 26.41
C LEU A 371 -19.53 -2.50 27.75
N SER A 372 -18.29 -2.11 28.04
CA SER A 372 -17.62 -2.44 29.30
C SER A 372 -17.82 -1.32 30.31
N MET A 373 -18.45 -1.64 31.45
CA MET A 373 -18.67 -0.71 32.56
C MET A 373 -17.62 -0.90 33.66
N HIS A 374 -17.17 0.21 34.25
CA HIS A 374 -16.27 0.17 35.40
C HIS A 374 -17.06 0.38 36.71
N PRO A 375 -16.82 -0.42 37.77
CA PRO A 375 -17.67 -0.43 38.96
C PRO A 375 -17.55 0.83 39.85
N THR A 376 -16.51 1.66 39.68
CA THR A 376 -16.24 2.86 40.50
C THR A 376 -15.45 3.91 39.72
N ASP A 377 -15.31 5.11 40.27
CA ASP A 377 -14.43 6.15 39.73
C ASP A 377 -13.13 6.26 40.57
N ASP A 378 -12.96 5.41 41.59
CA ASP A 378 -11.77 5.40 42.43
C ASP A 378 -10.52 4.95 41.64
N LEU A 379 -9.39 5.58 41.96
CA LEU A 379 -8.10 5.27 41.33
C LEU A 379 -7.69 3.82 41.63
N PRO A 380 -7.02 3.11 40.69
CA PRO A 380 -6.58 1.73 40.91
C PRO A 380 -5.73 1.53 42.17
N ALA A 381 -4.97 2.54 42.58
CA ALA A 381 -4.19 2.52 43.83
C ALA A 381 -5.08 2.41 45.09
N ALA A 382 -6.24 3.08 45.10
CA ALA A 382 -7.18 2.98 46.20
C ALA A 382 -7.87 1.61 46.21
N LEU A 383 -8.16 1.06 45.03
CA LEU A 383 -8.81 -0.25 44.88
C LEU A 383 -7.95 -1.41 45.35
N ALA A 384 -6.65 -1.35 45.09
CA ALA A 384 -5.69 -2.34 45.57
C ALA A 384 -5.56 -2.37 47.11
N SER A 385 -5.91 -1.28 47.79
CA SER A 385 -5.93 -1.21 49.26
C SER A 385 -7.17 -1.83 49.89
N LEU A 386 -8.21 -2.14 49.10
CA LEU A 386 -9.47 -2.69 49.59
C LEU A 386 -9.34 -4.19 49.92
N PRO A 387 -9.96 -4.65 51.02
CA PRO A 387 -9.90 -6.05 51.45
C PRO A 387 -10.69 -7.01 50.54
N SER A 388 -11.59 -6.50 49.70
CA SER A 388 -12.33 -7.28 48.70
C SER A 388 -12.64 -6.45 47.46
N THR A 389 -12.53 -7.06 46.28
CA THR A 389 -12.86 -6.47 44.98
C THR A 389 -14.35 -6.11 44.85
N THR A 390 -15.23 -6.79 45.59
CA THR A 390 -16.68 -6.49 45.61
C THR A 390 -17.03 -5.23 46.41
N SER A 391 -16.13 -4.79 47.29
CA SER A 391 -16.31 -3.57 48.10
C SER A 391 -16.09 -2.28 47.30
N ALA A 392 -15.53 -2.41 46.10
CA ALA A 392 -15.25 -1.30 45.19
C ALA A 392 -16.49 -0.82 44.41
N TRP A 393 -17.67 -1.43 44.55
CA TRP A 393 -18.83 -1.03 43.75
C TRP A 393 -19.42 0.32 44.19
N SER A 394 -19.55 1.26 43.26
CA SER A 394 -20.20 2.55 43.45
C SER A 394 -21.38 2.74 42.50
N ALA A 395 -22.59 2.67 43.05
CA ALA A 395 -23.82 2.90 42.27
C ALA A 395 -23.85 4.30 41.62
N GLY A 396 -23.23 5.30 42.26
CA GLY A 396 -23.12 6.66 41.72
C GLY A 396 -22.24 6.73 40.46
N ALA A 397 -21.10 6.03 40.46
CA ALA A 397 -20.16 5.94 39.33
C ALA A 397 -20.81 5.24 38.12
N VAL A 398 -21.38 4.05 38.35
CA VAL A 398 -22.07 3.29 37.30
C VAL A 398 -23.25 4.08 36.75
N SER A 399 -24.04 4.72 37.62
CA SER A 399 -25.17 5.53 37.16
C SER A 399 -24.74 6.76 36.35
N ARG A 400 -23.57 7.37 36.64
CA ARG A 400 -22.99 8.42 35.78
C ARG A 400 -22.63 7.86 34.40
N GLN A 401 -21.94 6.72 34.33
CA GLN A 401 -21.57 6.09 33.06
C GLN A 401 -22.81 5.78 32.19
N LEU A 402 -23.85 5.17 32.79
CA LEU A 402 -25.11 4.86 32.10
C LEU A 402 -25.79 6.12 31.52
N ARG A 403 -25.83 7.21 32.29
CA ARG A 403 -26.44 8.48 31.84
C ARG A 403 -25.58 9.21 30.81
N ALA A 404 -24.26 9.18 30.97
CA ALA A 404 -23.33 9.82 30.05
C ALA A 404 -23.44 9.25 28.63
N TRP A 405 -23.72 7.96 28.50
CA TRP A 405 -23.91 7.27 27.22
C TRP A 405 -25.36 7.21 26.75
N ARG A 406 -26.30 7.83 27.49
CA ARG A 406 -27.74 7.81 27.17
C ARG A 406 -28.29 6.40 26.97
N LEU A 407 -27.76 5.43 27.74
CA LEU A 407 -28.19 4.03 27.63
C LEU A 407 -29.66 3.80 27.97
N PRO A 408 -30.28 4.52 28.94
CA PRO A 408 -31.73 4.45 29.13
C PRO A 408 -32.51 4.88 27.89
N GLU A 409 -32.09 5.95 27.22
CA GLU A 409 -32.70 6.44 26.00
C GLU A 409 -32.47 5.48 24.82
N TRP A 410 -31.29 4.88 24.73
CA TRP A 410 -30.99 3.81 23.77
C TRP A 410 -31.91 2.61 24.00
N ALA A 411 -31.96 2.07 25.22
CA ALA A 411 -32.82 0.94 25.57
C ALA A 411 -34.30 1.26 25.32
N ASN A 412 -34.77 2.47 25.66
CA ASN A 412 -36.13 2.90 25.33
C ASN A 412 -36.36 2.93 23.82
N ARG A 413 -35.41 3.44 23.03
CA ARG A 413 -35.52 3.49 21.57
C ARG A 413 -35.61 2.09 20.95
N ARG A 414 -34.83 1.12 21.43
CA ARG A 414 -34.81 -0.25 20.89
C ARG A 414 -35.98 -1.11 21.42
N ASN A 415 -36.35 -0.97 22.69
CA ASN A 415 -37.44 -1.77 23.28
C ASN A 415 -38.84 -1.23 22.95
N LYS A 416 -39.03 0.09 22.85
CA LYS A 416 -40.36 0.69 22.60
C LYS A 416 -40.69 0.85 21.12
N ASN A 417 -39.67 0.93 20.26
CA ASN A 417 -39.86 1.02 18.81
C ASN A 417 -39.52 -0.33 18.14
N LEU A 418 -39.65 -0.38 16.81
CA LEU A 418 -39.32 -1.54 16.01
C LEU A 418 -37.80 -1.65 15.87
N ASP A 419 -37.22 -2.62 16.57
CA ASP A 419 -35.80 -2.97 16.48
C ASP A 419 -35.67 -4.33 15.83
N PHE A 420 -34.91 -4.40 14.73
CA PHE A 420 -34.75 -5.61 13.94
C PHE A 420 -33.31 -6.08 14.03
N THR A 421 -33.13 -7.34 14.38
CA THR A 421 -31.81 -7.95 14.53
C THR A 421 -31.37 -8.70 13.28
N ALA A 422 -32.32 -9.08 12.44
CA ALA A 422 -32.08 -9.76 11.16
C ALA A 422 -32.87 -9.09 10.05
N ASP A 423 -32.28 -9.04 8.87
CA ASP A 423 -32.96 -8.69 7.62
C ASP A 423 -32.48 -9.57 6.49
N PHE A 424 -33.39 -9.83 5.56
CA PHE A 424 -33.19 -10.73 4.44
C PHE A 424 -33.75 -10.10 3.16
N ASP A 425 -33.10 -10.35 2.04
CA ASP A 425 -33.72 -10.13 0.73
C ASP A 425 -34.85 -11.15 0.53
N PHE A 426 -35.85 -10.81 -0.30
CA PHE A 426 -37.01 -11.69 -0.52
C PHE A 426 -36.64 -13.11 -0.96
N GLU A 427 -35.70 -13.23 -1.90
CA GLU A 427 -35.28 -14.53 -2.45
C GLU A 427 -34.51 -15.34 -1.40
N GLU A 428 -33.61 -14.69 -0.65
CA GLU A 428 -32.83 -15.32 0.41
C GLU A 428 -33.75 -15.85 1.52
N PHE A 429 -34.73 -15.05 1.92
CA PHE A 429 -35.68 -15.41 2.96
C PHE A 429 -36.48 -16.65 2.56
N VAL A 430 -37.00 -16.67 1.33
CA VAL A 430 -37.76 -17.82 0.85
C VAL A 430 -36.84 -19.03 0.69
N GLN A 431 -35.64 -18.88 0.15
CA GLN A 431 -34.69 -19.99 0.02
C GLN A 431 -34.35 -20.60 1.38
N ARG A 432 -34.10 -19.78 2.40
CA ARG A 432 -33.75 -20.24 3.75
C ARG A 432 -34.92 -20.91 4.45
N TYR A 433 -36.11 -20.33 4.38
CA TYR A 433 -37.29 -20.81 5.11
C TYR A 433 -38.27 -21.63 4.24
N ALA A 434 -37.90 -22.00 3.01
CA ALA A 434 -38.70 -22.88 2.15
C ALA A 434 -39.02 -24.22 2.82
N ALA A 435 -38.06 -24.75 3.59
CA ALA A 435 -38.24 -25.98 4.36
C ALA A 435 -39.36 -25.88 5.41
N LEU A 436 -39.67 -24.66 5.88
CA LEU A 436 -40.74 -24.37 6.84
C LEU A 436 -42.07 -23.96 6.15
N GLY A 437 -42.16 -24.10 4.83
CA GLY A 437 -43.37 -23.82 4.05
C GLY A 437 -43.51 -22.38 3.56
N CYS A 438 -42.45 -21.56 3.65
CA CYS A 438 -42.45 -20.23 3.05
C CYS A 438 -42.53 -20.34 1.52
N LYS A 439 -43.48 -19.61 0.90
CA LYS A 439 -43.72 -19.62 -0.55
C LYS A 439 -43.07 -18.43 -1.23
N ASP A 440 -42.71 -18.60 -2.51
CA ASP A 440 -42.15 -17.53 -3.34
C ASP A 440 -43.10 -16.34 -3.50
N GLY A 441 -42.49 -15.15 -3.58
CA GLY A 441 -43.19 -13.88 -3.78
C GLY A 441 -43.65 -13.20 -2.48
N ARG A 442 -43.85 -11.88 -2.55
CA ARG A 442 -44.23 -11.04 -1.42
C ARG A 442 -45.50 -11.55 -0.71
N ASP A 443 -46.53 -11.89 -1.47
CA ASP A 443 -47.80 -12.41 -0.93
C ASP A 443 -47.60 -13.76 -0.21
N GLY A 444 -46.66 -14.58 -0.68
CA GLY A 444 -46.29 -15.84 -0.05
C GLY A 444 -45.66 -15.63 1.33
N ILE A 445 -44.77 -14.66 1.43
CA ILE A 445 -44.10 -14.27 2.67
C ILE A 445 -45.08 -13.60 3.64
N GLU A 446 -45.94 -12.71 3.16
CA GLU A 446 -47.03 -12.10 3.95
C GLU A 446 -47.96 -13.18 4.52
N SER A 447 -48.37 -14.16 3.70
CA SER A 447 -49.22 -15.26 4.16
C SER A 447 -48.55 -16.10 5.24
N TRP A 448 -47.27 -16.45 5.05
CA TRP A 448 -46.51 -17.25 6.01
C TRP A 448 -46.27 -16.52 7.34
N THR A 449 -46.04 -15.20 7.27
CA THR A 449 -45.89 -14.33 8.45
C THR A 449 -47.21 -14.21 9.22
N MET A 450 -48.34 -14.13 8.52
CA MET A 450 -49.68 -14.12 9.12
C MET A 450 -50.03 -15.45 9.77
N GLU A 451 -49.70 -16.59 9.14
CA GLU A 451 -49.92 -17.93 9.71
C GLU A 451 -49.21 -18.12 11.05
N ARG A 452 -48.05 -17.48 11.22
CA ARG A 452 -47.23 -17.55 12.45
C ARG A 452 -47.56 -16.49 13.50
N GLY A 453 -48.43 -15.53 13.16
CA GLY A 453 -48.85 -14.48 14.09
C GLY A 453 -47.86 -13.32 14.27
N TRP A 454 -46.79 -13.23 13.47
CA TRP A 454 -45.76 -12.19 13.55
C TRP A 454 -46.19 -10.82 12.99
N SER A 455 -47.46 -10.68 12.62
CA SER A 455 -48.05 -9.48 12.01
C SER A 455 -48.06 -8.21 12.89
N ASN A 456 -47.73 -8.30 14.18
CA ASN A 456 -47.72 -7.19 15.14
C ASN A 456 -46.45 -6.31 15.08
N GLY A 457 -45.76 -6.26 13.93
CA GLY A 457 -44.47 -5.60 13.78
C GLY A 457 -43.29 -6.41 14.35
N GLU A 458 -43.45 -7.73 14.50
CA GLU A 458 -42.30 -8.62 14.71
C GLU A 458 -41.56 -8.87 13.41
N VAL A 459 -42.31 -8.90 12.31
CA VAL A 459 -41.78 -8.90 10.95
C VAL A 459 -42.37 -7.71 10.20
N VAL A 460 -41.52 -6.93 9.55
CA VAL A 460 -41.93 -5.84 8.66
C VAL A 460 -41.37 -6.10 7.27
N ILE A 461 -42.26 -6.11 6.30
CA ILE A 461 -41.92 -6.32 4.90
C ILE A 461 -41.76 -4.95 4.25
N GLY A 462 -40.52 -4.58 3.96
CA GLY A 462 -40.14 -3.35 3.28
C GLY A 462 -40.40 -3.42 1.77
N LYS A 463 -39.73 -2.54 1.02
CA LYS A 463 -39.79 -2.51 -0.46
C LYS A 463 -38.89 -3.56 -1.08
N GLU A 464 -37.71 -3.77 -0.51
CA GLU A 464 -36.67 -4.67 -1.00
C GLU A 464 -36.30 -5.74 0.03
N ARG A 465 -36.44 -5.46 1.34
CA ARG A 465 -36.03 -6.38 2.41
C ARG A 465 -37.16 -6.74 3.37
N ILE A 466 -36.94 -7.81 4.12
CA ILE A 466 -37.77 -8.25 5.23
C ILE A 466 -36.99 -8.02 6.51
N TRP A 467 -37.57 -7.29 7.45
CA TRP A 467 -36.97 -6.95 8.73
C TRP A 467 -37.62 -7.77 9.84
N ILE A 468 -36.81 -8.46 10.65
CA ILE A 468 -37.27 -9.45 11.63
C ILE A 468 -36.69 -9.17 13.00
N ARG A 469 -37.57 -9.17 14.01
CA ARG A 469 -37.20 -9.05 15.43
C ARG A 469 -36.55 -10.34 15.93
N GLU A 470 -35.71 -10.19 16.95
CA GLU A 470 -34.93 -11.29 17.54
C GLU A 470 -35.79 -12.49 17.95
N GLY A 471 -36.91 -12.27 18.64
CA GLY A 471 -37.81 -13.36 19.04
C GLY A 471 -38.36 -14.18 17.87
N ALA A 472 -38.86 -13.51 16.82
CA ALA A 472 -39.41 -14.17 15.64
C ALA A 472 -38.31 -14.86 14.81
N TRP A 473 -37.13 -14.23 14.69
CA TRP A 473 -35.99 -14.84 14.03
C TRP A 473 -35.51 -16.10 14.77
N TRP A 474 -35.37 -16.03 16.09
CA TRP A 474 -34.97 -17.18 16.92
C TRP A 474 -35.99 -18.32 16.84
N GLU A 475 -37.29 -18.01 16.83
CA GLU A 475 -38.34 -18.99 16.62
C GLU A 475 -38.19 -19.69 15.24
N ALA A 476 -37.97 -18.91 14.17
CA ALA A 476 -37.77 -19.45 12.83
C ALA A 476 -36.54 -20.37 12.73
N GLU A 477 -35.39 -19.92 13.25
CA GLU A 477 -34.14 -20.70 13.24
C GLU A 477 -34.25 -21.96 14.11
N THR A 478 -34.84 -21.86 15.31
CA THR A 478 -35.02 -23.02 16.19
C THR A 478 -35.90 -24.08 15.52
N MET A 479 -36.94 -23.67 14.80
CA MET A 479 -37.78 -24.62 14.05
C MET A 479 -37.05 -25.25 12.86
N LEU A 480 -36.16 -24.50 12.20
CA LEU A 480 -35.32 -25.02 11.14
C LEU A 480 -34.34 -26.08 11.69
N ASP A 481 -33.73 -25.82 12.84
CA ASP A 481 -32.82 -26.74 13.54
C ASP A 481 -33.51 -28.02 14.02
N LEU A 482 -34.78 -27.93 14.41
CA LEU A 482 -35.59 -29.08 14.85
C LEU A 482 -36.04 -29.96 13.67
N LYS A 483 -36.00 -29.45 12.43
CA LYS A 483 -36.33 -30.25 11.26
C LYS A 483 -35.15 -31.18 10.95
N PRO A 484 -35.33 -32.50 10.93
CA PRO A 484 -34.24 -33.40 10.55
C PRO A 484 -33.78 -33.04 9.14
N ALA A 485 -32.47 -32.90 8.94
CA ALA A 485 -31.90 -32.68 7.62
C ALA A 485 -32.42 -33.79 6.69
N ASP A 486 -33.15 -33.41 5.65
CA ASP A 486 -33.74 -34.30 4.66
C ASP A 486 -32.61 -35.05 3.90
N GLY A 487 -32.06 -36.09 4.52
CA GLY A 487 -30.90 -36.84 4.02
C GLY A 487 -30.82 -38.30 4.52
N GLU A 488 -31.58 -38.69 5.53
CA GLU A 488 -31.54 -40.07 6.09
C GLU A 488 -32.83 -40.89 5.91
N PHE A 489 -33.72 -40.51 4.99
CA PHE A 489 -34.90 -41.31 4.62
C PHE A 489 -34.88 -41.79 3.16
N GLN A 490 -33.73 -42.20 2.64
CA GLN A 490 -33.63 -42.89 1.33
C GLN A 490 -32.77 -44.16 1.34
N SER A 491 -32.46 -44.73 2.51
CA SER A 491 -31.51 -45.87 2.59
C SER A 491 -32.01 -47.13 3.30
N MET A 492 -33.32 -47.37 3.38
CA MET A 492 -33.83 -48.68 3.81
C MET A 492 -35.14 -49.06 3.11
N GLY A 493 -35.07 -50.03 2.20
CA GLY A 493 -36.20 -50.89 1.85
C GLY A 493 -36.73 -50.75 0.42
N GLY A 494 -36.26 -51.60 -0.48
CA GLY A 494 -36.89 -51.83 -1.78
C GLY A 494 -38.25 -52.55 -1.67
N SER A 495 -38.91 -52.63 -2.83
CA SER A 495 -40.14 -53.40 -3.13
C SER A 495 -41.49 -52.72 -2.86
N GLY A 496 -42.02 -52.08 -3.91
CA GLY A 496 -43.33 -52.44 -4.49
C GLY A 496 -44.61 -52.04 -3.75
N GLY A 497 -45.33 -51.06 -4.34
CA GLY A 497 -46.79 -51.10 -4.51
C GLY A 497 -47.69 -50.78 -3.31
N MET A 498 -48.63 -49.86 -3.56
CA MET A 498 -49.90 -49.63 -2.83
C MET A 498 -49.82 -48.99 -1.44
N ALA A 499 -50.03 -47.66 -1.39
CA ALA A 499 -50.84 -47.02 -0.35
C ALA A 499 -51.16 -45.56 -0.73
N GLY A 500 -52.12 -45.38 -1.64
CA GLY A 500 -53.01 -44.23 -1.54
C GLY A 500 -54.05 -44.52 -0.45
N MET A 501 -54.39 -43.49 0.33
CA MET A 501 -55.48 -43.45 1.33
C MET A 501 -55.11 -43.81 2.78
N LEU A 502 -54.80 -42.77 3.57
CA LEU A 502 -55.07 -42.56 5.01
C LEU A 502 -54.21 -41.35 5.44
N GLY A 503 -54.75 -40.13 5.45
CA GLY A 503 -55.41 -39.57 6.62
C GLY A 503 -54.54 -38.44 7.18
N ALA A 504 -55.00 -37.19 7.02
CA ALA A 504 -54.36 -36.01 7.59
C ALA A 504 -54.20 -36.14 9.11
N PRO A 505 -53.12 -35.61 9.71
CA PRO A 505 -53.13 -35.18 11.10
C PRO A 505 -53.29 -33.66 11.17
N ASP A 506 -54.31 -33.25 11.92
CA ASP A 506 -54.58 -31.91 12.42
C ASP A 506 -53.30 -31.16 12.86
N MET A 507 -53.07 -29.98 12.29
CA MET A 507 -52.30 -28.94 12.96
C MET A 507 -53.26 -28.10 13.81
N ASN A 508 -53.32 -28.41 15.10
CA ASN A 508 -53.97 -27.56 16.09
C ASN A 508 -53.23 -26.21 16.16
N THR A 509 -53.89 -25.15 15.72
CA THR A 509 -53.57 -23.76 16.00
C THR A 509 -53.85 -23.46 17.47
N GLY A 510 -52.82 -23.53 18.30
CA GLY A 510 -52.86 -23.08 19.69
C GLY A 510 -52.64 -21.58 19.80
N TYR A 511 -53.63 -20.78 19.41
CA TYR A 511 -53.70 -19.37 19.80
C TYR A 511 -53.83 -19.29 21.32
N SER A 512 -52.90 -18.61 22.00
CA SER A 512 -53.16 -18.06 23.33
C SER A 512 -53.20 -16.53 23.24
N THR A 513 -54.43 -16.02 23.24
CA THR A 513 -54.73 -14.60 23.45
C THR A 513 -54.49 -14.25 24.92
N ASN A 514 -53.45 -13.46 25.22
CA ASN A 514 -53.45 -12.46 26.30
C ASN A 514 -52.09 -11.73 26.35
N ALA A 515 -52.06 -10.47 25.93
CA ALA A 515 -51.20 -9.46 26.54
C ALA A 515 -52.07 -8.63 27.51
N PRO A 516 -51.55 -7.89 28.52
CA PRO A 516 -50.14 -7.51 28.74
C PRO A 516 -49.67 -7.63 30.22
N ASN A 517 -48.39 -7.95 30.44
CA ASN A 517 -47.51 -7.41 31.51
C ASN A 517 -46.43 -8.41 31.93
N GLY A 518 -45.19 -7.92 32.00
CA GLY A 518 -44.26 -8.33 33.05
C GLY A 518 -43.35 -9.51 32.70
N SER A 519 -42.09 -9.18 32.48
CA SER A 519 -40.90 -9.94 32.88
C SER A 519 -41.14 -11.05 33.92
N GLY A 520 -40.66 -12.26 33.64
CA GLY A 520 -40.66 -13.33 34.63
C GLY A 520 -39.93 -14.60 34.19
N PHE A 521 -38.59 -14.58 34.23
CA PHE A 521 -37.80 -15.82 34.29
C PHE A 521 -36.83 -15.85 35.49
N PHE A 522 -37.13 -15.12 36.58
CA PHE A 522 -36.49 -15.38 37.87
C PHE A 522 -37.44 -15.29 39.07
N ALA A 523 -37.59 -16.47 39.70
CA ALA A 523 -37.84 -16.81 41.11
C ALA A 523 -39.23 -16.63 41.77
N GLY A 524 -39.67 -17.72 42.42
CA GLY A 524 -40.57 -17.74 43.58
C GLY A 524 -39.96 -18.62 44.71
N PRO A 525 -40.36 -18.42 45.98
CA PRO A 525 -39.42 -18.10 47.06
C PRO A 525 -39.39 -19.09 48.24
N ASN A 526 -38.25 -19.19 48.95
CA ASN A 526 -38.12 -19.04 50.42
C ASN A 526 -36.74 -19.53 50.95
N ASN A 527 -36.05 -18.61 51.65
CA ASN A 527 -35.14 -18.74 52.79
C ASN A 527 -34.16 -19.94 52.92
N ASP A 528 -32.85 -19.71 52.92
CA ASP A 528 -32.06 -19.34 54.12
C ASP A 528 -30.53 -19.21 53.82
N LEU A 529 -29.94 -18.11 54.29
CA LEU A 529 -28.54 -17.86 54.77
C LEU A 529 -27.43 -18.88 54.36
N THR A 530 -26.43 -18.53 53.53
CA THR A 530 -25.11 -17.95 53.92
C THR A 530 -24.17 -17.87 52.69
N PRO A 531 -23.09 -17.06 52.69
CA PRO A 531 -22.28 -16.79 51.50
C PRO A 531 -20.85 -17.37 51.59
N VAL A 532 -20.52 -18.44 50.86
CA VAL A 532 -19.13 -18.88 50.60
C VAL A 532 -19.09 -19.73 49.32
N GLY A 533 -18.15 -19.43 48.41
CA GLY A 533 -17.58 -20.44 47.50
C GLY A 533 -17.72 -20.18 46.00
N SER A 534 -16.58 -19.93 45.37
CA SER A 534 -16.33 -19.92 43.93
C SER A 534 -16.79 -21.20 43.22
N HIS A 535 -17.29 -21.08 41.99
CA HIS A 535 -17.38 -22.17 41.03
C HIS A 535 -16.42 -21.91 39.85
N ASP A 536 -15.12 -22.00 40.13
CA ASP A 536 -14.20 -22.65 39.21
C ASP A 536 -14.49 -24.15 39.34
N HIS A 537 -14.99 -24.80 38.29
CA HIS A 537 -14.91 -26.26 38.01
C HIS A 537 -15.99 -26.66 36.99
N LEU A 538 -15.74 -26.42 35.70
CA LEU A 538 -16.41 -27.14 34.61
C LEU A 538 -15.42 -27.60 33.52
N ILE A 539 -14.27 -28.15 33.95
CA ILE A 539 -13.46 -29.05 33.13
C ILE A 539 -13.32 -30.38 33.88
N ASN A 540 -14.20 -31.32 33.57
CA ASN A 540 -13.82 -32.73 33.42
C ASN A 540 -14.95 -33.52 32.74
N ARG A 541 -14.79 -33.87 31.45
CA ARG A 541 -15.40 -35.10 30.93
C ARG A 541 -14.58 -35.69 29.80
N GLN A 542 -13.97 -36.83 30.12
CA GLN A 542 -13.30 -37.77 29.23
C GLN A 542 -14.13 -38.17 28.00
N SER A 543 -13.52 -37.99 26.82
CA SER A 543 -13.38 -38.91 25.68
C SER A 543 -14.51 -39.90 25.33
N GLN A 544 -15.20 -39.67 24.19
CA GLN A 544 -15.56 -40.63 23.11
C GLN A 544 -16.17 -39.88 21.88
N PRO A 545 -16.14 -40.45 20.66
CA PRO A 545 -15.91 -39.72 19.41
C PRO A 545 -17.17 -39.29 18.61
N ASN A 546 -16.99 -38.23 17.81
CA ASN A 546 -17.68 -37.80 16.57
C ASN A 546 -19.13 -38.25 16.30
N VAL A 547 -20.05 -37.27 16.32
CA VAL A 547 -21.05 -37.05 15.25
C VAL A 547 -21.17 -35.54 15.02
N ALA A 548 -20.82 -35.10 13.82
CA ALA A 548 -20.84 -33.70 13.41
C ALA A 548 -22.28 -33.15 13.37
N ARG A 549 -22.51 -32.00 14.01
CA ARG A 549 -23.72 -31.21 13.84
C ARG A 549 -23.59 -30.35 12.59
N SER A 550 -24.53 -30.51 11.67
CA SER A 550 -24.72 -29.64 10.50
C SER A 550 -25.10 -28.24 10.98
N ALA A 551 -24.33 -27.22 10.58
CA ALA A 551 -24.59 -25.82 10.90
C ALA A 551 -24.54 -25.01 9.59
N ASN A 552 -25.62 -25.08 8.82
CA ASN A 552 -25.84 -24.24 7.64
C ASN A 552 -26.44 -22.88 8.06
N GLY A 553 -25.60 -22.01 8.62
CA GLY A 553 -25.89 -20.59 8.75
C GLY A 553 -25.47 -19.87 7.47
N ALA A 554 -26.42 -19.52 6.60
CA ALA A 554 -26.15 -18.75 5.39
C ALA A 554 -26.02 -17.25 5.77
N PRO A 555 -24.94 -16.55 5.38
CA PRO A 555 -24.78 -15.13 5.60
C PRO A 555 -25.43 -14.28 4.49
N THR A 556 -26.22 -13.28 4.88
CA THR A 556 -26.81 -12.23 4.02
C THR A 556 -25.69 -11.32 3.47
N ILE A 557 -25.51 -11.27 2.14
CA ILE A 557 -24.54 -10.37 1.45
C ILE A 557 -25.30 -9.21 0.81
N ALA A 558 -25.09 -7.99 1.31
CA ALA A 558 -25.61 -6.77 0.69
C ALA A 558 -24.59 -6.16 -0.29
N PRO A 559 -24.95 -5.90 -1.56
CA PRO A 559 -24.15 -5.05 -2.43
C PRO A 559 -24.36 -3.57 -2.05
N SER A 560 -23.34 -2.93 -1.48
CA SER A 560 -23.38 -1.51 -1.14
C SER A 560 -23.30 -0.64 -2.39
N ARG A 561 -24.37 0.10 -2.68
CA ARG A 561 -24.38 1.24 -3.59
C ARG A 561 -24.56 2.52 -2.79
N ASN A 562 -23.55 3.39 -2.86
CA ASN A 562 -23.67 4.79 -2.46
C ASN A 562 -24.73 5.49 -3.32
N ILE A 563 -25.76 6.08 -2.70
CA ILE A 563 -26.35 7.38 -3.08
C ILE A 563 -27.07 8.00 -1.88
N SER A 564 -26.79 9.30 -1.73
CA SER A 564 -27.15 10.20 -0.66
C SER A 564 -28.59 10.71 -0.77
N GLY A 565 -29.41 10.39 0.24
CA GLY A 565 -30.10 11.36 1.10
C GLY A 565 -31.01 12.44 0.49
N GLY A 566 -32.32 12.21 0.62
CA GLY A 566 -33.29 13.10 1.30
C GLY A 566 -33.82 14.32 0.54
N ASP A 567 -35.14 14.50 0.48
CA ASP A 567 -36.02 14.89 1.59
C ASP A 567 -37.46 15.15 1.07
N TYR A 568 -38.39 15.34 2.02
CA TYR A 568 -39.76 15.84 1.92
C TYR A 568 -40.90 14.82 2.01
N GLY A 569 -41.14 14.41 3.25
CA GLY A 569 -42.52 14.30 3.72
C GLY A 569 -43.13 15.69 3.91
N LEU A 570 -44.19 15.99 3.18
CA LEU A 570 -45.26 16.85 3.69
C LEU A 570 -46.59 16.25 3.26
N GLY A 571 -47.22 15.51 4.16
CA GLY A 571 -48.59 15.07 3.99
C GLY A 571 -49.57 15.94 4.77
N PHE A 572 -49.90 17.13 4.27
CA PHE A 572 -51.27 17.67 4.36
C PHE A 572 -51.58 18.45 3.08
N LYS A 573 -52.32 17.78 2.19
CA LYS A 573 -53.12 18.33 1.09
C LYS A 573 -52.72 19.72 0.57
N GLY A 574 -52.08 19.74 -0.59
CA GLY A 574 -51.98 20.92 -1.44
C GLY A 574 -51.31 20.62 -2.78
N ASP A 575 -52.13 20.43 -3.82
CA ASP A 575 -51.83 20.47 -5.27
C ASP A 575 -50.66 19.68 -5.87
N ASN A 576 -51.00 18.57 -6.54
CA ASN A 576 -50.12 17.74 -7.38
C ASN A 576 -49.97 18.25 -8.84
N MET A 577 -49.92 19.56 -9.11
CA MET A 577 -49.90 20.08 -10.49
C MET A 577 -48.97 21.30 -10.69
N ARG A 578 -47.70 21.23 -10.27
CA ARG A 578 -46.67 22.18 -10.74
C ARG A 578 -45.35 21.47 -11.03
N GLY A 579 -44.99 21.40 -12.32
CA GLY A 579 -43.67 20.92 -12.78
C GLY A 579 -43.66 20.17 -14.11
N GLN A 580 -44.81 19.79 -14.68
CA GLN A 580 -44.85 19.15 -16.00
C GLN A 580 -44.50 20.16 -17.10
N VAL A 581 -43.24 20.15 -17.53
CA VAL A 581 -42.81 20.83 -18.76
C VAL A 581 -43.00 19.85 -19.92
N TYR A 582 -43.97 20.13 -20.79
CA TYR A 582 -44.12 19.43 -22.06
C TYR A 582 -43.10 20.00 -23.06
N TYR A 583 -42.33 19.13 -23.71
CA TYR A 583 -41.45 19.54 -24.79
C TYR A 583 -42.28 19.82 -26.06
N THR A 584 -42.05 20.99 -26.66
CA THR A 584 -42.49 21.33 -28.02
C THR A 584 -41.25 21.24 -28.93
N ASP A 585 -41.39 20.64 -30.12
CA ASP A 585 -40.38 20.73 -31.17
C ASP A 585 -40.41 22.13 -31.82
N GLU A 586 -39.38 22.49 -32.58
CA GLU A 586 -39.11 23.81 -33.19
C GLU A 586 -40.22 24.34 -34.13
N ASN A 587 -41.28 23.56 -34.38
CA ASN A 587 -42.46 23.93 -35.17
C ASN A 587 -43.78 24.06 -34.37
N GLY A 588 -43.77 23.89 -33.04
CA GLY A 588 -44.90 24.31 -32.20
C GLY A 588 -46.12 23.37 -32.09
N GLU A 589 -46.06 22.11 -32.55
CA GLU A 589 -47.14 21.14 -32.36
C GLU A 589 -46.86 20.10 -31.26
N PHE A 590 -47.92 19.69 -30.55
CA PHE A 590 -47.90 18.73 -29.44
C PHE A 590 -47.70 17.29 -29.96
N VAL A 591 -46.58 16.65 -29.62
CA VAL A 591 -46.32 15.24 -29.95
C VAL A 591 -46.85 14.35 -28.82
N ASN A 592 -47.95 13.66 -29.08
CA ASN A 592 -48.36 12.45 -28.36
C ASN A 592 -48.28 11.30 -29.38
N ASP A 593 -47.21 10.50 -29.33
CA ASP A 593 -47.14 9.28 -30.16
C ASP A 593 -47.66 8.06 -29.36
N PRO A 594 -48.57 7.25 -29.92
CA PRO A 594 -49.32 6.22 -29.22
C PRO A 594 -48.73 4.81 -29.46
N GLU A 595 -47.50 4.55 -29.01
CA GLU A 595 -47.00 3.16 -28.95
C GLU A 595 -45.86 3.00 -27.92
N GLY A 596 -46.18 2.38 -26.77
CA GLY A 596 -45.24 1.64 -25.92
C GLY A 596 -44.36 2.43 -24.93
N GLY A 597 -44.85 2.57 -23.69
CA GLY A 597 -44.01 2.60 -22.48
C GLY A 597 -43.80 3.96 -21.82
N THR A 598 -44.52 4.13 -20.71
CA THR A 598 -44.44 5.16 -19.64
C THR A 598 -43.32 6.21 -19.73
N ALA A 599 -43.73 7.49 -19.71
CA ALA A 599 -42.86 8.63 -19.50
C ALA A 599 -42.14 8.49 -18.15
N LYS A 600 -40.84 8.17 -18.17
CA LYS A 600 -39.98 8.24 -16.99
C LYS A 600 -39.64 9.70 -16.74
N GLU A 601 -39.98 10.16 -15.55
CA GLU A 601 -39.61 11.47 -15.02
C GLU A 601 -38.08 11.55 -14.92
N VAL A 602 -37.46 12.41 -15.72
CA VAL A 602 -35.99 12.61 -15.69
C VAL A 602 -35.69 13.65 -14.63
N THR A 603 -35.32 13.20 -13.44
CA THR A 603 -34.74 14.06 -12.40
C THR A 603 -33.32 14.44 -12.83
N ASN A 604 -33.04 15.73 -12.95
CA ASN A 604 -31.69 16.23 -13.23
C ASN A 604 -30.87 16.20 -11.93
N GLU A 605 -30.19 15.09 -11.65
CA GLU A 605 -29.18 15.05 -10.60
C GLU A 605 -27.92 15.85 -11.03
N LYS A 606 -27.31 16.56 -10.06
CA LYS A 606 -26.05 17.27 -10.31
C LYS A 606 -24.93 16.25 -10.53
N ALA A 607 -24.48 16.09 -11.77
CA ALA A 607 -23.37 15.20 -12.10
C ALA A 607 -22.11 15.53 -11.28
N THR A 608 -21.55 14.51 -10.62
CA THR A 608 -20.32 14.61 -9.82
C THR A 608 -19.13 15.07 -10.67
N ASN A 609 -18.12 15.67 -10.05
CA ASN A 609 -16.93 16.15 -10.76
C ASN A 609 -16.21 15.02 -11.52
N GLN A 610 -16.16 13.82 -10.94
CA GLN A 610 -15.63 12.62 -11.61
C GLN A 610 -16.43 12.25 -12.86
N ARG A 611 -17.77 12.30 -12.78
CA ARG A 611 -18.64 12.04 -13.94
C ARG A 611 -18.44 13.09 -15.03
N ARG A 612 -18.25 14.36 -14.66
CA ARG A 612 -17.97 15.44 -15.63
C ARG A 612 -16.63 15.26 -16.34
N ILE A 613 -15.58 14.87 -15.61
CA ILE A 613 -14.27 14.55 -16.18
C ILE A 613 -14.37 13.33 -17.11
N TRP A 614 -15.05 12.27 -16.68
CA TRP A 614 -15.25 11.08 -17.52
C TRP A 614 -16.04 11.38 -18.80
N VAL A 615 -17.08 12.20 -18.70
CA VAL A 615 -17.82 12.69 -19.88
C VAL A 615 -16.89 13.53 -20.76
N ALA A 616 -16.07 14.43 -20.21
CA ALA A 616 -15.11 15.21 -21.00
C ALA A 616 -14.08 14.31 -21.73
N VAL A 617 -13.54 13.28 -21.06
CA VAL A 617 -12.62 12.29 -21.66
C VAL A 617 -13.31 11.51 -22.78
N THR A 618 -14.53 11.04 -22.56
CA THR A 618 -15.24 10.27 -23.58
C THR A 618 -15.59 11.12 -24.79
N TRP A 619 -15.90 12.40 -24.61
CA TRP A 619 -16.05 13.35 -25.70
C TRP A 619 -14.71 13.66 -26.40
N ALA A 620 -13.60 13.76 -25.67
CA ALA A 620 -12.27 13.97 -26.25
C ALA A 620 -11.80 12.80 -27.11
N PHE A 621 -12.10 11.54 -26.74
CA PHE A 621 -11.74 10.36 -27.53
C PHE A 621 -12.74 10.05 -28.65
N THR A 622 -13.98 10.55 -28.59
CA THR A 622 -15.02 10.29 -29.60
C THR A 622 -15.40 11.54 -30.42
N TRP A 623 -14.57 12.59 -30.36
CA TRP A 623 -14.82 13.88 -31.01
C TRP A 623 -15.02 13.77 -32.53
N TRP A 624 -14.31 12.83 -33.18
CA TRP A 624 -14.42 12.58 -34.63
C TRP A 624 -15.71 11.84 -35.04
N ILE A 625 -16.54 11.39 -34.10
CA ILE A 625 -17.90 10.89 -34.37
C ILE A 625 -18.90 11.89 -33.79
N PRO A 626 -19.39 12.87 -34.57
CA PRO A 626 -20.42 13.80 -34.13
C PRO A 626 -21.76 13.13 -33.85
N SER A 627 -22.56 13.75 -32.98
CA SER A 627 -23.86 13.20 -32.53
C SER A 627 -24.93 13.09 -33.62
N PHE A 628 -24.77 13.76 -34.77
CA PHE A 628 -25.67 13.62 -35.92
C PHE A 628 -25.46 12.27 -36.65
N LEU A 629 -24.22 11.79 -36.80
CA LEU A 629 -23.94 10.49 -37.42
C LEU A 629 -24.56 9.35 -36.60
N LEU A 630 -24.46 9.42 -35.26
CA LEU A 630 -25.07 8.43 -34.37
C LEU A 630 -26.61 8.45 -34.40
N ARG A 631 -27.21 9.61 -34.65
CA ARG A 631 -28.68 9.78 -34.74
C ARG A 631 -29.22 9.24 -36.07
N PHE A 632 -28.58 9.58 -37.19
CA PHE A 632 -29.06 9.24 -38.54
C PHE A 632 -28.59 7.86 -39.02
N ILE A 633 -27.32 7.51 -38.81
CA ILE A 633 -26.73 6.24 -39.28
C ILE A 633 -26.89 5.16 -38.22
N GLY A 634 -26.63 5.49 -36.94
CA GLY A 634 -26.72 4.55 -35.82
C GLY A 634 -28.13 4.28 -35.30
N ARG A 635 -29.17 4.96 -35.82
CA ARG A 635 -30.57 4.93 -35.34
C ARG A 635 -30.73 5.17 -33.82
N MET A 636 -29.73 5.75 -33.16
CA MET A 636 -29.77 6.05 -31.72
C MET A 636 -30.40 7.43 -31.49
N LYS A 637 -31.74 7.47 -31.43
CA LYS A 637 -32.51 8.72 -31.29
C LYS A 637 -32.38 9.35 -29.89
N ARG A 638 -32.20 8.54 -28.84
CA ARG A 638 -32.12 9.02 -27.45
C ARG A 638 -30.70 9.48 -27.06
N PRO A 639 -30.53 10.60 -26.32
CA PRO A 639 -29.22 11.15 -25.96
C PRO A 639 -28.42 10.31 -24.95
N ASP A 640 -29.10 9.64 -24.02
CA ASP A 640 -28.55 8.69 -23.05
C ASP A 640 -27.89 7.48 -23.72
N VAL A 641 -28.55 6.90 -24.72
CA VAL A 641 -28.03 5.76 -25.51
C VAL A 641 -26.76 6.14 -26.27
N ARG A 642 -26.70 7.37 -26.80
CA ARG A 642 -25.51 7.89 -27.49
C ARG A 642 -24.33 8.08 -26.53
N MET A 643 -24.59 8.53 -25.30
CA MET A 643 -23.54 8.68 -24.29
C MET A 643 -23.00 7.31 -23.84
N ALA A 644 -23.88 6.34 -23.57
CA ALA A 644 -23.49 4.98 -23.23
C ALA A 644 -22.69 4.28 -24.33
N TRP A 645 -23.02 4.54 -25.61
CA TRP A 645 -22.24 4.04 -26.75
C TRP A 645 -20.81 4.64 -26.77
N ARG A 646 -20.68 5.96 -26.58
CA ARG A 646 -19.38 6.63 -26.52
C ARG A 646 -18.52 6.10 -25.37
N GLU A 647 -19.12 5.89 -24.18
CA GLU A 647 -18.43 5.31 -23.03
C GLU A 647 -17.87 3.91 -23.33
N LYS A 648 -18.67 3.04 -23.97
CA LYS A 648 -18.23 1.69 -24.36
C LYS A 648 -17.12 1.69 -25.40
N LEU A 649 -17.18 2.58 -26.39
CA LEU A 649 -16.14 2.68 -27.42
C LEU A 649 -14.78 3.07 -26.81
N VAL A 650 -14.78 4.00 -25.86
CA VAL A 650 -13.57 4.48 -25.18
C VAL A 650 -12.96 3.39 -24.30
N LEU A 651 -13.79 2.58 -23.63
CA LEU A 651 -13.32 1.39 -22.92
C LEU A 651 -12.65 0.39 -23.86
N CYS A 652 -13.20 0.15 -25.05
CA CYS A 652 -12.56 -0.70 -26.06
C CYS A 652 -11.20 -0.14 -26.53
N PHE A 653 -11.07 1.18 -26.68
CA PHE A 653 -9.79 1.82 -27.00
C PHE A 653 -8.73 1.58 -25.92
N PHE A 654 -9.08 1.70 -24.63
CA PHE A 654 -8.15 1.44 -23.54
C PHE A 654 -7.72 -0.03 -23.46
N ILE A 655 -8.64 -0.97 -23.71
CA ILE A 655 -8.30 -2.40 -23.77
C ILE A 655 -7.26 -2.65 -24.88
N VAL A 656 -7.46 -2.10 -26.08
CA VAL A 656 -6.49 -2.26 -27.18
C VAL A 656 -5.16 -1.60 -26.85
N PHE A 657 -5.16 -0.39 -26.29
CA PHE A 657 -3.95 0.31 -25.90
C PHE A 657 -3.12 -0.47 -24.86
N LEU A 658 -3.77 -1.02 -23.82
CA LEU A 658 -3.10 -1.84 -22.81
C LEU A 658 -2.52 -3.13 -23.41
N ASN A 659 -3.24 -3.79 -24.33
CA ASN A 659 -2.71 -4.95 -25.04
C ASN A 659 -1.50 -4.60 -25.91
N CYS A 660 -1.51 -3.47 -26.62
CA CYS A 660 -0.35 -2.99 -27.37
C CYS A 660 0.85 -2.68 -26.47
N LEU A 661 0.63 -2.13 -25.27
CA LEU A 661 1.68 -1.85 -24.29
C LEU A 661 2.33 -3.15 -23.80
N VAL A 662 1.56 -4.20 -23.54
CA VAL A 662 2.09 -5.52 -23.16
C VAL A 662 2.92 -6.14 -24.29
N VAL A 663 2.45 -6.07 -25.54
CA VAL A 663 3.21 -6.57 -26.70
C VAL A 663 4.52 -5.80 -26.88
N PHE A 664 4.48 -4.47 -26.71
CA PHE A 664 5.69 -3.62 -26.74
C PHE A 664 6.69 -4.04 -25.65
N TRP A 665 6.22 -4.31 -24.43
CA TRP A 665 7.07 -4.73 -23.32
C TRP A 665 7.76 -6.08 -23.56
N ILE A 666 7.08 -7.02 -24.21
CA ILE A 666 7.62 -8.37 -24.46
C ILE A 666 8.62 -8.37 -25.62
N ILE A 667 8.34 -7.68 -26.72
CA ILE A 667 9.10 -7.84 -27.97
C ILE A 667 10.08 -6.69 -28.20
N GLU A 668 9.61 -5.44 -28.08
CA GLU A 668 10.38 -4.27 -28.51
C GLU A 668 11.27 -3.70 -27.40
N PHE A 669 10.84 -3.83 -26.14
CA PHE A 669 11.61 -3.35 -24.99
C PHE A 669 12.96 -4.05 -24.86
N GLY A 670 13.04 -5.35 -25.16
CA GLY A 670 14.30 -6.10 -25.18
C GLY A 670 15.30 -5.59 -26.22
N LYS A 671 14.82 -5.23 -27.43
CA LYS A 671 15.65 -4.66 -28.49
C LYS A 671 16.06 -3.21 -28.20
N LEU A 672 15.22 -2.46 -27.47
CA LEU A 672 15.52 -1.09 -27.06
C LEU A 672 16.66 -1.03 -26.02
N LEU A 673 16.69 -1.98 -25.08
CA LEU A 673 17.73 -2.05 -24.04
C LEU A 673 19.09 -2.52 -24.57
N CYS A 674 19.12 -3.40 -25.58
CA CYS A 674 20.35 -3.96 -26.14
C CYS A 674 20.44 -3.81 -27.67
N PRO A 675 20.89 -2.65 -28.19
CA PRO A 675 20.87 -2.37 -29.63
C PRO A 675 21.90 -3.13 -30.50
N ASN A 676 22.67 -4.08 -29.95
CA ASN A 676 23.67 -4.88 -30.69
C ASN A 676 23.71 -6.36 -30.27
N SER A 677 22.61 -6.93 -29.76
CA SER A 677 22.58 -8.34 -29.33
C SER A 677 22.82 -9.34 -30.48
N ASP A 678 22.61 -8.91 -31.72
CA ASP A 678 22.81 -9.68 -32.95
C ASP A 678 24.28 -9.81 -33.39
N LYS A 679 25.19 -9.07 -32.75
CA LYS A 679 26.63 -9.06 -33.09
C LYS A 679 27.54 -9.63 -32.02
N ALA A 680 26.96 -10.17 -30.94
CA ALA A 680 27.69 -10.75 -29.83
C ALA A 680 27.54 -12.27 -29.87
N TRP A 681 28.65 -12.99 -30.04
CA TRP A 681 28.68 -14.45 -30.23
C TRP A 681 29.51 -15.14 -29.15
N ASN A 682 29.11 -16.34 -28.73
CA ASN A 682 29.85 -17.15 -27.78
C ASN A 682 30.67 -18.25 -28.51
N ALA A 683 31.79 -18.70 -27.91
CA ALA A 683 32.67 -19.72 -28.48
C ALA A 683 31.93 -21.04 -28.77
N SER A 684 30.96 -21.42 -27.92
CA SER A 684 30.14 -22.61 -28.14
C SER A 684 29.22 -22.47 -29.35
N GLU A 685 28.70 -21.27 -29.62
CA GLU A 685 27.82 -21.03 -30.76
C GLU A 685 28.62 -21.12 -32.06
N ILE A 686 29.79 -20.48 -32.10
CA ILE A 686 30.72 -20.54 -33.25
C ILE A 686 31.12 -21.98 -33.57
N SER A 687 31.34 -22.83 -32.55
CA SER A 687 31.69 -24.24 -32.76
C SER A 687 30.64 -25.05 -33.52
N THR A 688 29.39 -24.58 -33.58
CA THR A 688 28.30 -25.24 -34.32
C THR A 688 28.26 -24.87 -35.81
N HIS A 689 28.94 -23.80 -36.21
CA HIS A 689 28.99 -23.30 -37.58
C HIS A 689 30.11 -24.00 -38.39
N GLN A 690 29.91 -25.29 -38.67
CA GLN A 690 30.84 -26.17 -39.41
C GLN A 690 30.35 -26.50 -40.84
N GLY A 691 29.34 -25.79 -41.34
CA GLY A 691 28.69 -26.09 -42.62
C GLY A 691 29.47 -25.57 -43.84
N ASP A 692 29.27 -26.20 -45.00
CA ASP A 692 29.91 -25.77 -46.26
C ASP A 692 29.53 -24.35 -46.71
N ASN A 693 28.35 -23.87 -46.28
CA ASN A 693 27.83 -22.52 -46.54
C ASN A 693 27.71 -21.69 -45.24
N ASP A 694 28.25 -22.21 -44.14
CA ASP A 694 28.14 -21.67 -42.79
C ASP A 694 29.44 -21.98 -42.04
N PHE A 695 30.52 -21.33 -42.48
CA PHE A 695 31.89 -21.54 -42.03
C PHE A 695 32.35 -20.31 -41.27
N TRP A 696 32.23 -20.35 -39.94
CA TRP A 696 32.63 -19.23 -39.07
C TRP A 696 33.86 -19.60 -38.26
N VAL A 697 34.71 -18.61 -38.03
CA VAL A 697 35.92 -18.76 -37.21
C VAL A 697 36.08 -17.55 -36.31
N SER A 698 36.71 -17.76 -35.15
CA SER A 698 37.11 -16.64 -34.29
C SER A 698 38.60 -16.36 -34.42
N ILE A 699 38.97 -15.08 -34.51
CA ILE A 699 40.37 -14.64 -34.49
C ILE A 699 40.49 -13.34 -33.69
N HIS A 700 41.35 -13.33 -32.69
CA HIS A 700 41.66 -12.26 -31.73
C HIS A 700 40.41 -11.56 -31.19
N GLY A 701 39.46 -12.36 -30.68
CA GLY A 701 38.21 -11.88 -30.08
C GLY A 701 37.14 -11.40 -31.07
N LYS A 702 37.29 -11.69 -32.37
CA LYS A 702 36.33 -11.33 -33.42
C LYS A 702 35.87 -12.54 -34.21
N VAL A 703 34.64 -12.50 -34.70
CA VAL A 703 34.01 -13.56 -35.49
C VAL A 703 33.99 -13.16 -36.97
N TYR A 704 34.42 -14.08 -37.83
CA TYR A 704 34.49 -13.90 -39.27
C TYR A 704 33.73 -15.01 -40.00
N ASP A 705 32.96 -14.61 -41.02
CA ASP A 705 32.27 -15.53 -41.92
C ASP A 705 33.15 -15.81 -43.15
N LEU A 706 33.80 -16.96 -43.17
CA LEU A 706 34.69 -17.37 -44.25
C LEU A 706 34.00 -18.27 -45.28
N SER A 707 32.66 -18.44 -45.24
CA SER A 707 31.89 -19.36 -46.09
C SER A 707 32.16 -19.24 -47.60
N LYS A 708 32.56 -18.04 -48.04
CA LYS A 708 32.97 -17.75 -49.43
C LYS A 708 34.48 -17.80 -49.63
N PHE A 709 35.25 -17.44 -48.61
CA PHE A 709 36.70 -17.29 -48.68
C PHE A 709 37.44 -18.63 -48.65
N TRP A 710 36.99 -19.60 -47.84
CA TRP A 710 37.67 -20.89 -47.68
C TRP A 710 37.73 -21.72 -48.98
N LYS A 711 36.82 -21.47 -49.93
CA LYS A 711 36.74 -22.12 -51.25
C LYS A 711 37.72 -21.53 -52.28
N LEU A 712 38.27 -20.34 -52.01
CA LEU A 712 39.20 -19.65 -52.88
C LEU A 712 40.64 -20.05 -52.56
N GLN A 713 41.45 -20.22 -53.60
CA GLN A 713 42.90 -20.41 -53.40
C GLN A 713 43.53 -19.12 -52.86
N HIS A 714 43.96 -19.18 -51.60
CA HIS A 714 44.61 -18.07 -50.90
C HIS A 714 46.01 -18.41 -50.37
N SER A 715 46.47 -19.67 -50.53
CA SER A 715 47.86 -20.07 -50.28
C SER A 715 48.73 -19.72 -51.49
N ASP A 716 49.88 -19.09 -51.24
CA ASP A 716 50.93 -18.78 -52.22
C ASP A 716 52.12 -19.76 -52.16
N THR A 717 52.00 -20.81 -51.35
CA THR A 717 52.97 -21.91 -51.21
C THR A 717 52.55 -23.13 -52.03
N SER A 718 53.32 -24.23 -51.95
CA SER A 718 52.98 -25.50 -52.61
C SER A 718 51.73 -26.19 -52.06
N VAL A 719 51.13 -25.67 -50.97
CA VAL A 719 49.89 -26.19 -50.38
C VAL A 719 48.68 -25.61 -51.11
N THR A 720 47.79 -26.50 -51.59
CA THR A 720 46.52 -26.11 -52.22
C THR A 720 45.38 -26.18 -51.21
N THR A 721 44.52 -25.14 -51.20
CA THR A 721 43.37 -25.02 -50.30
C THR A 721 42.22 -25.90 -50.80
N THR A 722 42.37 -27.21 -50.63
CA THR A 722 41.32 -28.19 -50.93
C THR A 722 40.32 -28.28 -49.78
N LYS A 723 39.11 -28.78 -50.06
CA LYS A 723 38.07 -28.96 -49.04
C LYS A 723 38.55 -29.75 -47.83
N SER A 724 39.34 -30.80 -48.04
CA SER A 724 39.90 -31.62 -46.97
C SER A 724 40.91 -30.90 -46.08
N VAL A 725 41.56 -29.84 -46.58
CA VAL A 725 42.53 -29.04 -45.82
C VAL A 725 41.83 -27.93 -45.04
N MET A 726 40.80 -27.31 -45.60
CA MET A 726 40.14 -26.14 -45.00
C MET A 726 38.98 -26.50 -44.06
N GLN A 727 38.25 -27.58 -44.33
CA GLN A 727 37.06 -27.99 -43.54
C GLN A 727 37.33 -28.17 -42.03
N PRO A 728 38.49 -28.70 -41.58
CA PRO A 728 38.77 -28.86 -40.16
C PRO A 728 38.84 -27.56 -39.37
N PHE A 729 39.11 -26.42 -40.02
CA PHE A 729 39.21 -25.12 -39.34
C PHE A 729 37.86 -24.46 -39.04
N ALA A 730 36.75 -25.02 -39.53
CA ALA A 730 35.43 -24.46 -39.32
C ALA A 730 35.02 -24.53 -37.83
N GLY A 731 34.51 -23.44 -37.28
CA GLY A 731 34.09 -23.35 -35.88
C GLY A 731 35.22 -23.32 -34.85
N MET A 732 36.49 -23.28 -35.30
CA MET A 732 37.65 -23.21 -34.42
C MET A 732 38.06 -21.77 -34.08
N ASN A 733 38.78 -21.63 -32.95
CA ASN A 733 39.51 -20.42 -32.64
C ASN A 733 40.90 -20.46 -33.29
N LEU A 734 41.20 -19.51 -34.19
CA LEU A 734 42.41 -19.48 -34.99
C LEU A 734 43.49 -18.50 -34.48
N ASP A 735 43.42 -18.08 -33.21
CA ASP A 735 44.36 -17.12 -32.59
C ASP A 735 45.83 -17.52 -32.77
N SER A 736 46.16 -18.80 -32.53
CA SER A 736 47.52 -19.35 -32.66
C SER A 736 47.97 -19.58 -34.12
N TYR A 737 47.04 -19.56 -35.08
CA TYR A 737 47.35 -19.76 -36.49
C TYR A 737 47.76 -18.48 -37.20
N PHE A 738 47.41 -17.32 -36.65
CA PHE A 738 47.81 -16.00 -37.13
C PHE A 738 48.58 -15.22 -36.06
N PRO A 739 49.80 -15.66 -35.70
CA PRO A 739 50.62 -14.95 -34.72
C PRO A 739 51.13 -13.63 -35.31
N PRO A 740 50.81 -12.47 -34.71
CA PRO A 740 51.37 -11.21 -35.17
C PRO A 740 52.87 -11.12 -34.81
N PRO A 741 53.73 -10.60 -35.69
CA PRO A 741 55.14 -10.43 -35.38
C PRO A 741 55.31 -9.35 -34.28
N LEU A 742 56.08 -9.65 -33.24
CA LEU A 742 56.18 -8.82 -32.03
C LEU A 742 56.65 -7.39 -32.30
N ILE A 743 57.48 -7.18 -33.33
CA ILE A 743 57.95 -5.86 -33.75
C ILE A 743 56.82 -4.97 -34.31
N VAL A 744 55.82 -5.58 -34.95
CA VAL A 744 54.66 -4.86 -35.51
C VAL A 744 53.56 -4.72 -34.47
N ALA A 745 53.37 -5.74 -33.63
CA ALA A 745 52.39 -5.72 -32.54
C ALA A 745 52.74 -4.73 -31.41
N CYS A 746 54.02 -4.63 -31.06
CA CYS A 746 54.52 -3.85 -29.92
C CYS A 746 55.60 -2.84 -30.37
N PRO A 747 55.24 -1.80 -31.14
CA PRO A 747 56.21 -0.82 -31.63
C PRO A 747 56.85 -0.07 -30.46
N GLY A 748 58.19 -0.11 -30.37
CA GLY A 748 58.97 0.60 -29.35
C GLY A 748 59.30 -0.21 -28.08
N LEU A 749 58.66 -1.36 -27.86
CA LEU A 749 58.96 -2.28 -26.75
C LEU A 749 59.88 -3.44 -27.18
N VAL A 750 59.70 -3.93 -28.42
CA VAL A 750 60.48 -5.04 -28.97
C VAL A 750 61.18 -4.58 -30.25
N SER A 751 62.51 -4.70 -30.27
CA SER A 751 63.34 -4.32 -31.43
C SER A 751 64.09 -5.50 -32.08
N ASP A 752 64.08 -6.68 -31.45
CA ASP A 752 64.74 -7.88 -31.95
C ASP A 752 63.77 -8.68 -32.86
N TYR A 753 64.25 -8.99 -34.07
CA TYR A 753 63.49 -9.67 -35.12
C TYR A 753 63.43 -11.20 -34.93
N THR A 754 64.16 -11.74 -33.96
CA THR A 754 64.18 -13.19 -33.69
C THR A 754 63.26 -13.62 -32.55
N LEU A 755 62.66 -12.68 -31.84
CA LEU A 755 61.81 -12.95 -30.69
C LEU A 755 60.40 -13.39 -31.11
N THR A 756 59.94 -14.49 -30.53
CA THR A 756 58.59 -15.04 -30.69
C THR A 756 58.05 -15.53 -29.37
N LEU A 757 56.74 -15.40 -29.14
CA LEU A 757 56.10 -16.04 -28.01
C LEU A 757 55.93 -17.54 -28.30
N LEU A 758 56.14 -18.36 -27.28
CA LEU A 758 55.81 -19.77 -27.29
C LEU A 758 54.35 -19.94 -26.88
N ASP A 759 53.60 -20.67 -27.69
CA ASP A 759 52.22 -21.05 -27.35
C ASP A 759 52.23 -22.27 -26.44
N ASN A 760 51.36 -22.28 -25.43
CA ASN A 760 51.20 -23.41 -24.51
C ASN A 760 50.51 -24.62 -25.18
N SER A 761 49.72 -24.38 -26.24
CA SER A 761 49.01 -25.41 -27.02
C SER A 761 49.65 -25.62 -28.39
N THR A 762 49.93 -26.87 -28.78
CA THR A 762 50.36 -27.18 -30.15
C THR A 762 49.22 -26.99 -31.13
N ALA A 763 49.44 -26.24 -32.22
CA ALA A 763 48.47 -26.12 -33.30
C ALA A 763 48.15 -27.52 -33.88
N GLU A 764 46.87 -27.90 -33.85
CA GLU A 764 46.39 -29.22 -34.29
C GLU A 764 46.70 -29.48 -35.77
N TYR A 765 46.70 -28.42 -36.59
CA TYR A 765 47.03 -28.49 -38.01
C TYR A 765 48.17 -27.53 -38.38
N PRO A 766 49.45 -27.91 -38.24
CA PRO A 766 50.60 -27.04 -38.47
C PRO A 766 50.64 -26.39 -39.87
N ALA A 767 50.02 -27.02 -40.87
CA ALA A 767 49.94 -26.50 -42.24
C ALA A 767 49.13 -25.19 -42.37
N GLY A 768 48.32 -24.83 -41.36
CA GLY A 768 47.53 -23.60 -41.35
C GLY A 768 48.19 -22.43 -40.62
N VAL A 769 49.40 -22.60 -40.08
CA VAL A 769 50.08 -21.55 -39.30
C VAL A 769 50.77 -20.56 -40.25
N HIS A 770 50.40 -19.29 -40.15
CA HIS A 770 50.91 -18.21 -40.98
C HIS A 770 51.93 -17.37 -40.20
N THR A 771 53.18 -17.82 -40.13
CA THR A 771 54.28 -17.04 -39.54
C THR A 771 54.83 -16.02 -40.54
N SER A 772 54.84 -14.75 -40.14
CA SER A 772 55.36 -13.64 -40.97
C SER A 772 56.81 -13.29 -40.66
N GLY A 773 57.57 -12.84 -41.67
CA GLY A 773 58.94 -12.37 -41.53
C GLY A 773 60.00 -13.47 -41.68
N ASN A 774 61.20 -13.24 -41.14
CA ASN A 774 62.37 -14.11 -41.32
C ASN A 774 62.28 -15.46 -40.60
N LEU A 775 61.23 -15.66 -39.81
CA LEU A 775 60.89 -16.91 -39.12
C LEU A 775 59.96 -17.80 -39.95
N SER A 776 59.49 -17.31 -41.10
CA SER A 776 58.70 -18.10 -42.04
C SER A 776 59.57 -19.15 -42.71
N ALA A 777 59.07 -20.39 -42.80
CA ALA A 777 59.75 -21.48 -43.49
C ALA A 777 59.81 -21.28 -45.03
N TYR A 778 58.98 -20.38 -45.57
CA TYR A 778 58.81 -20.16 -47.01
C TYR A 778 59.39 -18.81 -47.45
N THR A 779 60.65 -18.81 -47.88
CA THR A 779 61.38 -17.59 -48.28
C THR A 779 60.91 -16.97 -49.62
N SER A 780 60.10 -17.69 -50.40
CA SER A 780 59.55 -17.23 -51.69
C SER A 780 58.10 -16.72 -51.61
N SER A 781 57.45 -16.83 -50.45
CA SER A 781 56.07 -16.44 -50.21
C SER A 781 55.97 -14.97 -49.76
N LYS A 782 54.80 -14.34 -49.95
CA LYS A 782 54.50 -13.01 -49.40
C LYS A 782 54.51 -13.00 -47.87
N LEU A 783 54.43 -14.17 -47.22
CA LEU A 783 54.59 -14.31 -45.77
C LEU A 783 56.00 -13.95 -45.28
N TYR A 784 57.03 -13.99 -46.14
CA TYR A 784 58.39 -13.60 -45.74
C TYR A 784 58.52 -12.09 -45.46
N ASP A 785 57.56 -11.27 -45.88
CA ASP A 785 57.49 -9.86 -45.56
C ASP A 785 57.03 -9.64 -44.10
N TRP A 786 57.75 -8.79 -43.37
CA TRP A 786 57.44 -8.41 -41.99
C TRP A 786 56.09 -7.69 -41.84
N ASN A 787 55.67 -6.94 -42.86
CA ASN A 787 54.42 -6.18 -42.83
C ASN A 787 53.22 -6.95 -43.38
N TRP A 788 53.38 -8.22 -43.79
CA TRP A 788 52.31 -9.03 -44.35
C TRP A 788 51.05 -9.06 -43.45
N TYR A 789 51.25 -9.14 -42.13
CA TYR A 789 50.15 -9.16 -41.16
C TYR A 789 49.31 -7.87 -41.20
N ALA A 790 49.96 -6.71 -41.29
CA ALA A 790 49.30 -5.41 -41.30
C ALA A 790 48.75 -5.02 -42.69
N ASP A 791 49.51 -5.27 -43.75
CA ASP A 791 49.22 -4.76 -45.10
C ASP A 791 48.36 -5.73 -45.93
N VAL A 792 48.42 -7.03 -45.65
CA VAL A 792 47.72 -8.05 -46.45
C VAL A 792 46.63 -8.74 -45.63
N TYR A 793 46.97 -9.28 -44.46
CA TYR A 793 46.02 -10.06 -43.65
C TYR A 793 44.93 -9.20 -43.02
N THR A 794 45.32 -8.16 -42.26
CA THR A 794 44.38 -7.28 -41.53
C THR A 794 43.31 -6.62 -42.43
N PRO A 795 43.62 -6.01 -43.59
CA PRO A 795 42.59 -5.46 -44.45
C PRO A 795 41.72 -6.54 -45.08
N LYS A 796 42.29 -7.71 -45.40
CA LYS A 796 41.55 -8.78 -46.08
C LYS A 796 40.54 -9.47 -45.16
N ILE A 797 40.90 -9.72 -43.91
CA ILE A 797 40.01 -10.39 -42.95
C ILE A 797 38.86 -9.46 -42.50
N LYS A 798 39.09 -8.14 -42.47
CA LYS A 798 38.04 -7.14 -42.16
C LYS A 798 36.86 -7.17 -43.12
N GLU A 799 37.04 -7.58 -44.37
CA GLU A 799 35.94 -7.74 -45.35
C GLU A 799 34.91 -8.80 -44.91
N TYR A 800 35.33 -9.75 -44.07
CA TYR A 800 34.53 -10.89 -43.62
C TYR A 800 34.06 -10.77 -42.15
N TYR A 801 34.21 -9.60 -41.55
CA TYR A 801 33.84 -9.37 -40.15
C TYR A 801 32.32 -9.50 -39.93
N HIS A 802 31.93 -10.30 -38.95
CA HIS A 802 30.53 -10.59 -38.65
C HIS A 802 30.09 -10.06 -37.26
N GLY A 803 30.96 -10.17 -36.25
CA GLY A 803 30.66 -9.70 -34.89
C GLY A 803 31.83 -9.90 -33.91
N ASP A 804 31.58 -9.64 -32.64
CA ASP A 804 32.57 -9.79 -31.56
C ASP A 804 32.33 -11.10 -30.79
N LEU A 805 33.44 -11.76 -30.44
CA LEU A 805 33.41 -12.93 -29.56
C LEU A 805 33.34 -12.43 -28.11
N VAL A 806 32.24 -12.75 -27.43
CA VAL A 806 32.01 -12.32 -26.05
C VAL A 806 32.12 -13.50 -25.09
N VAL A 807 32.71 -13.24 -23.92
CA VAL A 807 32.85 -14.21 -22.84
C VAL A 807 32.17 -13.65 -21.59
N LYS A 808 31.44 -14.49 -20.87
CA LYS A 808 30.80 -14.09 -19.61
C LYS A 808 31.87 -13.78 -18.56
N LYS A 809 31.72 -12.67 -17.83
CA LYS A 809 32.66 -12.24 -16.78
C LYS A 809 32.92 -13.33 -15.73
N ASN A 810 31.90 -14.05 -15.30
CA ASN A 810 32.07 -15.14 -14.32
C ASN A 810 32.95 -16.28 -14.85
N LYS A 811 32.89 -16.57 -16.17
CA LYS A 811 33.78 -17.54 -16.80
C LYS A 811 35.22 -16.99 -16.80
N ILE A 812 35.38 -15.68 -16.94
CA ILE A 812 36.68 -14.99 -16.86
C ILE A 812 37.31 -15.17 -15.48
N GLU A 813 36.55 -14.83 -14.45
CA GLU A 813 36.98 -14.98 -13.06
C GLU A 813 37.29 -16.44 -12.71
N SER A 814 36.47 -17.41 -13.16
CA SER A 814 36.69 -18.82 -12.84
C SER A 814 37.97 -19.38 -13.48
N GLN A 815 38.22 -19.17 -14.78
CA GLN A 815 39.46 -19.72 -15.37
C GLN A 815 40.70 -18.95 -14.91
N GLY A 816 40.54 -17.70 -14.45
CA GLY A 816 41.61 -16.93 -13.83
C GLY A 816 42.06 -17.52 -12.50
N GLN A 817 41.10 -17.89 -11.64
CA GLN A 817 41.37 -18.40 -10.29
C GLN A 817 41.65 -19.92 -10.27
N ASP A 818 40.94 -20.70 -11.09
CA ASP A 818 40.97 -22.17 -11.03
C ASP A 818 41.98 -22.79 -12.01
N ASP A 819 42.09 -22.25 -13.23
CA ASP A 819 42.92 -22.80 -14.31
C ASP A 819 44.28 -22.08 -14.45
N ALA A 820 44.58 -21.11 -13.58
CA ALA A 820 45.75 -20.22 -13.65
C ALA A 820 45.91 -19.53 -15.03
N HIS A 821 44.78 -19.21 -15.68
CA HIS A 821 44.77 -18.52 -16.96
C HIS A 821 44.92 -17.01 -16.74
N TYR A 822 46.03 -16.42 -17.22
CA TYR A 822 46.42 -15.05 -16.91
C TYR A 822 45.75 -14.02 -17.83
N TRP A 823 44.43 -14.07 -17.92
CA TRP A 823 43.65 -13.02 -18.57
C TRP A 823 43.20 -11.93 -17.61
N VAL A 824 43.11 -10.70 -18.12
CA VAL A 824 42.61 -9.54 -17.38
C VAL A 824 41.63 -8.75 -18.21
N ILE A 825 40.69 -8.09 -17.54
CA ILE A 825 39.76 -7.17 -18.18
C ILE A 825 40.32 -5.75 -18.08
N LEU A 826 40.43 -5.07 -19.22
CA LEU A 826 40.88 -3.69 -19.29
C LEU A 826 39.98 -2.92 -20.26
N LYS A 827 39.30 -1.89 -19.76
CA LYS A 827 38.36 -1.04 -20.51
C LYS A 827 37.33 -1.85 -21.30
N GLY A 828 36.81 -2.91 -20.67
CA GLY A 828 35.83 -3.81 -21.27
C GLY A 828 36.37 -4.78 -22.34
N LYS A 829 37.68 -4.87 -22.52
CA LYS A 829 38.34 -5.85 -23.39
C LYS A 829 39.12 -6.88 -22.57
N ILE A 830 39.29 -8.07 -23.13
CA ILE A 830 40.00 -9.18 -22.50
C ILE A 830 41.41 -9.23 -23.09
N TYR A 831 42.42 -9.28 -22.23
CA TYR A 831 43.82 -9.44 -22.60
C TYR A 831 44.36 -10.72 -21.95
N ASP A 832 44.91 -11.64 -22.75
CA ASP A 832 45.48 -12.90 -22.28
C ASP A 832 47.02 -12.82 -22.25
N PHE A 833 47.61 -12.95 -21.06
CA PHE A 833 49.05 -12.96 -20.83
C PHE A 833 49.63 -14.37 -20.63
N THR A 834 48.83 -15.43 -20.80
CA THR A 834 49.24 -16.81 -20.49
C THR A 834 50.46 -17.26 -21.30
N ASN A 835 50.46 -17.02 -22.62
CA ASN A 835 51.60 -17.37 -23.49
C ASN A 835 52.85 -16.53 -23.17
N TYR A 836 52.67 -15.31 -22.67
CA TYR A 836 53.78 -14.46 -22.24
C TYR A 836 54.46 -15.02 -20.99
N TYR A 837 53.69 -15.34 -19.94
CA TYR A 837 54.23 -15.99 -18.73
C TYR A 837 54.83 -17.36 -19.03
N TYR A 838 54.22 -18.13 -19.92
CA TYR A 838 54.77 -19.41 -20.36
C TYR A 838 56.15 -19.23 -21.01
N THR A 839 56.28 -18.29 -21.95
CA THR A 839 57.56 -17.98 -22.62
C THR A 839 58.62 -17.52 -21.62
N LEU A 840 58.24 -16.67 -20.66
CA LEU A 840 59.13 -16.21 -19.59
C LEU A 840 59.61 -17.36 -18.69
N SER A 841 58.73 -18.34 -18.42
CA SER A 841 59.08 -19.53 -17.63
C SER A 841 60.08 -20.44 -18.34
N VAL A 842 60.07 -20.48 -19.68
CA VAL A 842 60.99 -21.28 -20.49
C VAL A 842 62.34 -20.55 -20.66
N TYR A 843 62.32 -19.24 -20.90
CA TYR A 843 63.50 -18.43 -21.20
C TYR A 843 63.90 -17.47 -20.05
N THR A 844 63.93 -17.99 -18.82
CA THR A 844 64.22 -17.23 -17.59
C THR A 844 65.54 -16.46 -17.54
N THR A 845 66.50 -16.77 -18.42
CA THR A 845 67.86 -16.21 -18.41
C THR A 845 68.13 -15.18 -19.52
N SER A 846 67.14 -14.87 -20.38
CA SER A 846 67.32 -13.97 -21.53
C SER A 846 66.51 -12.66 -21.35
N PRO A 847 67.16 -11.50 -21.10
CA PRO A 847 66.48 -10.22 -20.88
C PRO A 847 65.64 -9.72 -22.07
N GLY A 848 65.83 -10.30 -23.26
CA GLY A 848 65.06 -9.95 -24.46
C GLY A 848 63.58 -10.35 -24.40
N TYR A 849 63.20 -11.34 -23.58
CA TYR A 849 61.82 -11.81 -23.44
C TYR A 849 61.02 -11.05 -22.37
N SER A 850 61.69 -10.33 -21.46
CA SER A 850 61.07 -9.46 -20.46
C SER A 850 60.88 -8.03 -20.99
N PHE A 851 59.95 -7.85 -21.93
CA PHE A 851 59.70 -6.54 -22.57
C PHE A 851 58.44 -5.82 -22.07
N ILE A 852 57.56 -6.46 -21.29
CA ILE A 852 56.39 -5.82 -20.67
C ILE A 852 56.82 -5.26 -19.31
N ASP A 853 56.33 -4.06 -18.96
CA ASP A 853 56.65 -3.40 -17.69
C ASP A 853 56.19 -4.20 -16.46
N ASP A 854 57.05 -4.29 -15.45
CA ASP A 854 56.81 -5.07 -14.22
C ASP A 854 55.58 -4.61 -13.44
N SER A 855 55.17 -3.33 -13.57
CA SER A 855 53.95 -2.82 -12.94
C SER A 855 52.68 -3.40 -13.55
N ILE A 856 52.68 -3.72 -14.84
CA ILE A 856 51.56 -4.36 -15.52
C ILE A 856 51.55 -5.85 -15.16
N LEU A 857 52.72 -6.48 -15.18
CA LEU A 857 52.88 -7.90 -14.88
C LEU A 857 52.54 -8.25 -13.43
N SER A 858 52.84 -7.37 -12.47
CA SER A 858 52.47 -7.59 -11.07
C SER A 858 50.96 -7.50 -10.84
N ASN A 859 50.27 -6.61 -11.54
CA ASN A 859 48.82 -6.49 -11.46
C ASN A 859 48.09 -7.66 -12.13
N SER A 860 48.56 -8.14 -13.28
CA SER A 860 47.96 -9.32 -13.95
C SER A 860 48.24 -10.64 -13.23
N ALA A 861 49.39 -10.77 -12.55
CA ALA A 861 49.72 -11.97 -11.78
C ALA A 861 49.02 -12.03 -10.40
N GLY A 862 48.77 -10.87 -9.79
CA GLY A 862 48.13 -10.80 -8.46
C GLY A 862 46.60 -11.01 -8.48
N GLU A 863 45.96 -10.72 -9.61
CA GLU A 863 44.49 -10.71 -9.74
C GLU A 863 44.03 -11.27 -11.11
N PRO A 864 44.29 -12.56 -11.40
CA PRO A 864 43.88 -13.17 -12.66
C PRO A 864 42.35 -13.22 -12.78
N GLY A 865 41.82 -12.82 -13.94
CA GLY A 865 40.40 -12.82 -14.26
C GLY A 865 39.60 -11.60 -13.78
N LEU A 866 40.23 -10.64 -13.09
CA LEU A 866 39.59 -9.42 -12.59
C LEU A 866 39.75 -8.23 -13.56
N ASP A 867 38.96 -7.18 -13.31
CA ASP A 867 39.00 -5.91 -14.05
C ASP A 867 40.02 -4.97 -13.42
N ILE A 868 41.09 -4.66 -14.16
CA ILE A 868 42.21 -3.83 -13.71
C ILE A 868 42.13 -2.39 -14.22
N THR A 869 41.00 -1.98 -14.82
CA THR A 869 40.83 -0.66 -15.46
C THR A 869 41.16 0.51 -14.55
N ASP A 870 40.66 0.49 -13.31
CA ASP A 870 40.88 1.59 -12.36
C ASP A 870 42.37 1.72 -11.97
N LYS A 871 43.03 0.59 -11.71
CA LYS A 871 44.46 0.55 -11.39
C LYS A 871 45.32 1.00 -12.57
N TRP A 872 44.92 0.61 -13.78
CA TRP A 872 45.58 1.04 -15.01
C TRP A 872 45.46 2.55 -15.20
N ASP A 873 44.26 3.11 -15.03
CA ASP A 873 44.04 4.55 -15.16
C ASP A 873 44.74 5.34 -14.04
N ASP A 874 44.92 4.77 -12.84
CA ASP A 874 45.71 5.35 -11.77
C ASP A 874 47.23 5.34 -12.03
N LEU A 875 47.76 4.28 -12.67
CA LEU A 875 49.17 4.19 -13.07
C LEU A 875 49.55 5.22 -14.15
N TYR A 876 48.63 5.53 -15.06
CA TYR A 876 48.87 6.42 -16.20
C TYR A 876 48.27 7.84 -16.04
N LYS A 877 47.72 8.18 -14.87
CA LYS A 877 47.38 9.57 -14.52
C LYS A 877 48.66 10.42 -14.45
N MET A 878 49.01 11.08 -15.55
CA MET A 878 49.97 12.18 -15.51
C MET A 878 49.49 13.26 -14.52
N PRO A 879 50.38 13.87 -13.71
CA PRO A 879 49.97 14.85 -12.72
C PRO A 879 49.81 16.21 -13.40
N THR A 880 48.59 16.66 -13.71
CA THR A 880 48.23 18.08 -13.94
C THR A 880 46.71 18.25 -14.09
N PRO A 881 46.16 19.47 -14.02
CA PRO A 881 45.71 20.22 -12.86
C PRO A 881 44.17 20.25 -12.79
N LEU A 882 43.47 19.18 -13.20
CA LEU A 882 42.00 19.18 -13.25
C LEU A 882 41.34 19.05 -11.88
N THR A 883 41.97 18.33 -10.95
CA THR A 883 41.47 18.17 -9.57
C THR A 883 41.45 19.51 -8.83
N ASN A 884 42.43 20.37 -9.11
CA ASN A 884 42.45 21.73 -8.56
C ASN A 884 41.34 22.62 -9.14
N VAL A 885 40.89 22.41 -10.38
CA VAL A 885 39.76 23.18 -10.95
C VAL A 885 38.44 22.79 -10.29
N ILE A 886 38.26 21.52 -9.94
CA ILE A 886 37.06 21.04 -9.24
C ILE A 886 37.06 21.53 -7.79
N VAL A 887 38.20 21.45 -7.10
CA VAL A 887 38.35 21.99 -5.73
C VAL A 887 38.23 23.52 -5.71
N ILE A 888 38.82 24.24 -6.67
CA ILE A 888 38.66 25.70 -6.80
C ILE A 888 37.22 26.06 -7.12
N LYS A 889 36.50 25.31 -7.99
CA LYS A 889 35.08 25.56 -8.25
C LYS A 889 34.20 25.24 -7.04
N PHE A 890 34.54 24.22 -6.27
CA PHE A 890 33.85 23.83 -5.03
C PHE A 890 34.06 24.87 -3.92
N VAL A 891 35.31 25.30 -3.70
CA VAL A 891 35.64 26.37 -2.74
C VAL A 891 35.15 27.75 -3.20
N SER A 892 35.07 28.01 -4.52
CA SER A 892 34.46 29.24 -5.07
C SER A 892 32.92 29.22 -5.01
N ALA A 893 32.30 28.03 -4.94
CA ALA A 893 30.86 27.86 -4.76
C ALA A 893 30.45 28.00 -3.28
N LEU A 894 31.35 27.67 -2.35
CA LEU A 894 31.24 27.97 -0.92
C LEU A 894 31.52 29.46 -0.67
N GLN A 895 30.57 30.34 -1.03
CA GLN A 895 30.70 31.79 -0.90
C GLN A 895 30.75 32.25 0.58
N PHE A 896 31.93 32.25 1.20
CA PHE A 896 32.22 33.05 2.41
C PHE A 896 32.48 34.54 2.06
N GLY A 897 31.64 35.12 1.20
CA GLY A 897 31.77 36.51 0.75
C GLY A 897 30.41 37.17 0.57
N SER A 898 30.29 38.45 0.94
CA SER A 898 29.01 39.19 0.89
C SER A 898 28.37 39.12 -0.50
N LYS A 899 27.06 38.80 -0.56
CA LYS A 899 26.24 38.64 -1.77
C LYS A 899 26.63 39.64 -2.89
N ARG A 900 27.30 39.15 -3.94
CA ARG A 900 27.44 39.88 -5.21
C ARG A 900 26.17 39.69 -6.04
N ARG A 901 25.42 40.77 -6.23
CA ARG A 901 24.21 40.78 -7.07
C ARG A 901 24.59 40.44 -8.52
N PRO A 902 23.77 39.65 -9.24
CA PRO A 902 24.01 39.35 -10.66
C PRO A 902 24.02 40.64 -11.49
N ALA A 903 24.80 40.65 -12.57
CA ALA A 903 24.89 41.79 -13.46
C ALA A 903 23.51 42.09 -14.09
N PRO A 904 23.01 43.33 -14.03
CA PRO A 904 21.72 43.68 -14.59
C PRO A 904 21.71 43.41 -16.11
N GLN A 905 20.73 42.62 -16.57
CA GLN A 905 20.58 42.33 -18.00
C GLN A 905 19.91 43.53 -18.70
N ASP A 906 20.55 44.07 -19.73
CA ASP A 906 20.08 45.23 -20.51
C ASP A 906 19.10 44.80 -21.63
N LYS A 907 18.08 44.01 -21.27
CA LYS A 907 17.04 43.51 -22.19
C LYS A 907 15.68 44.09 -21.83
N PHE A 908 14.80 44.26 -22.82
CA PHE A 908 13.40 44.60 -22.59
C PHE A 908 12.66 43.40 -21.97
N VAL A 909 11.90 43.64 -20.91
CA VAL A 909 11.19 42.61 -20.15
C VAL A 909 9.71 42.91 -20.15
N ILE A 910 8.90 41.93 -20.57
CA ILE A 910 7.43 41.99 -20.50
C ILE A 910 6.98 41.12 -19.32
N CYS A 911 6.32 41.73 -18.34
CA CYS A 911 5.73 41.07 -17.19
C CYS A 911 4.23 40.95 -17.42
N GLN A 912 3.76 39.77 -17.81
CA GLN A 912 2.34 39.51 -18.06
C GLN A 912 1.62 39.10 -16.78
N VAL A 913 0.50 39.75 -16.46
CA VAL A 913 -0.30 39.52 -15.26
C VAL A 913 -1.72 39.13 -15.67
N PRO A 914 -2.05 37.84 -15.70
CA PRO A 914 -3.44 37.41 -15.87
C PRO A 914 -4.22 37.65 -14.57
N ALA A 915 -5.38 38.30 -14.65
CA ALA A 915 -6.22 38.65 -13.50
C ALA A 915 -7.66 38.21 -13.75
N TYR A 916 -8.17 37.26 -12.95
CA TYR A 916 -9.51 36.69 -13.11
C TYR A 916 -10.30 36.73 -11.81
N THR A 917 -11.28 37.62 -11.70
CA THR A 917 -12.12 37.80 -10.49
C THR A 917 -11.35 37.99 -9.17
N GLU A 918 -10.11 38.48 -9.23
CA GLU A 918 -9.23 38.69 -8.07
C GLU A 918 -9.61 39.95 -7.28
N GLY A 919 -9.32 39.97 -5.98
CA GLY A 919 -9.58 41.13 -5.10
C GLY A 919 -8.54 42.25 -5.24
N GLU A 920 -8.88 43.44 -4.73
CA GLU A 920 -8.00 44.63 -4.80
C GLU A 920 -6.65 44.39 -4.10
N ASP A 921 -6.66 43.80 -2.90
CA ASP A 921 -5.43 43.56 -2.13
C ASP A 921 -4.47 42.59 -2.82
N SER A 922 -5.00 41.56 -3.48
CA SER A 922 -4.20 40.61 -4.24
C SER A 922 -3.60 41.26 -5.49
N LEU A 923 -4.39 42.03 -6.23
CA LEU A 923 -3.94 42.72 -7.44
C LEU A 923 -2.90 43.80 -7.12
N ARG A 924 -3.11 44.56 -6.04
CA ARG A 924 -2.17 45.58 -5.58
C ARG A 924 -0.83 44.96 -5.17
N LYS A 925 -0.84 43.87 -4.39
CA LYS A 925 0.38 43.14 -4.04
C LYS A 925 1.10 42.60 -5.27
N ALA A 926 0.37 42.05 -6.24
CA ALA A 926 0.96 41.53 -7.48
C ALA A 926 1.65 42.64 -8.29
N VAL A 927 0.96 43.77 -8.51
CA VAL A 927 1.53 44.91 -9.25
C VAL A 927 2.70 45.54 -8.48
N ASP A 928 2.59 45.76 -7.18
CA ASP A 928 3.65 46.33 -6.35
C ASP A 928 4.90 45.42 -6.34
N SER A 929 4.72 44.10 -6.29
CA SER A 929 5.84 43.15 -6.37
C SER A 929 6.60 43.23 -7.70
N LEU A 930 5.90 43.44 -8.82
CA LEU A 930 6.51 43.55 -10.15
C LEU A 930 7.19 44.90 -10.36
N THR A 931 6.65 45.97 -9.78
CA THR A 931 7.32 47.28 -9.79
C THR A 931 8.61 47.28 -8.97
N ALA A 932 8.65 46.51 -7.86
CA ALA A 932 9.82 46.37 -6.99
C ALA A 932 10.97 45.53 -7.57
N LEU A 933 10.78 44.87 -8.72
CA LEU A 933 11.84 44.14 -9.40
C LEU A 933 12.98 45.06 -9.86
N GLN A 934 14.23 44.63 -9.67
CA GLN A 934 15.46 45.39 -9.97
C GLN A 934 15.76 45.63 -11.46
N TYR A 935 14.85 45.29 -12.38
CA TYR A 935 14.97 45.62 -13.81
C TYR A 935 14.73 47.12 -14.03
N ASP A 936 15.45 47.73 -14.99
CA ASP A 936 15.27 49.15 -15.34
C ASP A 936 13.80 49.41 -15.75
N ASN A 937 13.15 50.33 -15.04
CA ASN A 937 11.76 50.70 -15.27
C ASN A 937 11.53 51.27 -16.68
N LYS A 938 12.58 51.79 -17.35
CA LYS A 938 12.48 52.26 -18.75
C LYS A 938 12.35 51.13 -19.77
N ARG A 939 12.68 49.89 -19.38
CA ARG A 939 12.66 48.71 -20.26
C ARG A 939 11.70 47.62 -19.77
N LYS A 940 10.89 47.92 -18.76
CA LYS A 940 9.91 47.04 -18.13
C LYS A 940 8.51 47.40 -18.63
N LEU A 941 7.83 46.45 -19.26
CA LEU A 941 6.43 46.59 -19.64
C LEU A 941 5.59 45.63 -18.80
N ILE A 942 4.68 46.15 -17.98
CA ILE A 942 3.70 45.33 -17.26
C ILE A 942 2.43 45.26 -18.10
N CYS A 943 2.02 44.05 -18.49
CA CYS A 943 0.83 43.81 -19.30
C CYS A 943 -0.21 43.06 -18.46
N VAL A 944 -1.23 43.77 -17.97
CA VAL A 944 -2.31 43.18 -17.17
C VAL A 944 -3.46 42.77 -18.08
N ILE A 945 -3.85 41.49 -18.04
CA ILE A 945 -4.95 40.94 -18.81
C ILE A 945 -6.07 40.57 -17.85
N CYS A 946 -7.15 41.35 -17.87
CA CYS A 946 -8.33 41.10 -17.08
C CYS A 946 -9.36 40.26 -17.84
N ASP A 947 -10.26 39.62 -17.10
CA ASP A 947 -11.52 39.09 -17.65
C ASP A 947 -12.45 40.19 -18.19
N GLY A 948 -13.59 39.75 -18.73
CA GLY A 948 -14.69 40.66 -19.08
C GLY A 948 -15.24 41.40 -17.86
N MET A 949 -16.26 42.24 -18.04
CA MET A 949 -16.89 43.03 -16.97
C MET A 949 -17.71 42.14 -16.01
N VAL A 950 -17.02 41.31 -15.22
CA VAL A 950 -17.59 40.34 -14.28
C VAL A 950 -17.16 40.71 -12.86
N VAL A 951 -18.10 40.68 -11.93
CA VAL A 951 -17.86 40.95 -10.51
C VAL A 951 -17.66 39.63 -9.79
N GLY A 952 -16.45 39.37 -9.28
CA GLY A 952 -16.13 38.20 -8.47
C GLY A 952 -16.85 38.19 -7.13
N GLY A 953 -17.11 37.00 -6.56
CA GLY A 953 -17.75 36.88 -5.26
C GLY A 953 -16.91 37.52 -4.15
N GLY A 954 -17.41 38.60 -3.55
CA GLY A 954 -16.70 39.37 -2.51
C GLY A 954 -16.05 40.67 -2.99
N ASN A 955 -16.18 41.03 -4.28
CA ASN A 955 -15.69 42.29 -4.83
C ASN A 955 -16.83 43.28 -5.10
N ASP A 956 -16.58 44.58 -4.87
CA ASP A 956 -17.59 45.63 -5.08
C ASP A 956 -17.64 46.16 -6.53
N ARG A 957 -16.61 45.83 -7.34
CA ARG A 957 -16.47 46.30 -8.73
C ARG A 957 -15.74 45.25 -9.59
N PRO A 958 -15.88 45.26 -10.93
CA PRO A 958 -15.27 44.25 -11.80
C PRO A 958 -13.75 44.42 -11.89
N THR A 959 -13.04 43.32 -12.16
CA THR A 959 -11.56 43.24 -12.19
C THR A 959 -10.89 44.37 -13.00
N PRO A 960 -11.35 44.73 -14.22
CA PRO A 960 -10.75 45.81 -14.98
C PRO A 960 -10.85 47.19 -14.30
N LYS A 961 -11.93 47.45 -13.56
CA LYS A 961 -12.11 48.71 -12.83
C LYS A 961 -11.20 48.77 -11.60
N ILE A 962 -11.06 47.67 -10.87
CA ILE A 962 -10.12 47.56 -9.75
C ILE A 962 -8.70 47.88 -10.21
N VAL A 963 -8.29 47.33 -11.36
CA VAL A 963 -6.96 47.59 -11.93
C VAL A 963 -6.78 49.06 -12.33
N LEU A 964 -7.77 49.70 -12.98
CA LEU A 964 -7.71 51.13 -13.33
C LEU A 964 -7.60 52.02 -12.08
N ASP A 965 -8.30 51.67 -11.01
CA ASP A 965 -8.24 52.39 -9.74
C ASP A 965 -6.87 52.24 -9.06
N ILE A 966 -6.28 51.04 -9.07
CA ILE A 966 -4.91 50.80 -8.58
C ILE A 966 -3.89 51.65 -9.35
N LEU A 967 -4.09 51.79 -10.67
CA LEU A 967 -3.22 52.59 -11.54
C LEU A 967 -3.53 54.10 -11.51
N GLY A 968 -4.56 54.53 -10.76
CA GLY A 968 -4.90 55.93 -10.56
C GLY A 968 -5.45 56.63 -11.79
N VAL A 969 -6.08 55.90 -12.72
CA VAL A 969 -6.74 56.49 -13.89
C VAL A 969 -7.99 57.26 -13.45
N ASP A 970 -8.19 58.47 -13.97
CA ASP A 970 -9.35 59.30 -13.61
C ASP A 970 -10.66 58.55 -13.95
N PRO A 971 -11.56 58.30 -12.97
CA PRO A 971 -12.80 57.56 -13.18
C PRO A 971 -13.78 58.23 -14.15
N LYS A 972 -13.51 59.48 -14.58
CA LYS A 972 -14.28 60.17 -15.63
C LYS A 972 -13.85 59.81 -17.06
N ILE A 973 -12.74 59.10 -17.22
CA ILE A 973 -12.23 58.64 -18.52
C ILE A 973 -12.73 57.20 -18.73
N ASP A 974 -13.91 57.06 -19.32
CA ASP A 974 -14.33 55.75 -19.86
C ASP A 974 -13.55 55.48 -21.15
N PRO A 975 -12.82 54.35 -21.28
CA PRO A 975 -12.12 54.02 -22.51
C PRO A 975 -13.15 53.76 -23.63
N PRO A 976 -12.99 54.34 -24.82
CA PRO A 976 -13.92 54.10 -25.91
C PRO A 976 -13.91 52.61 -26.29
N PRO A 977 -15.06 52.02 -26.68
CA PRO A 977 -15.11 50.65 -27.16
C PRO A 977 -14.15 50.47 -28.35
N TRP A 978 -13.46 49.33 -28.38
CA TRP A 978 -12.31 48.99 -29.24
C TRP A 978 -12.51 49.09 -30.78
N HIS A 979 -13.61 49.66 -31.26
CA HIS A 979 -13.96 49.69 -32.69
C HIS A 979 -13.64 50.98 -33.45
N SER A 980 -13.13 52.07 -32.83
CA SER A 980 -13.05 53.36 -33.57
C SER A 980 -11.67 53.97 -33.85
N ASN A 981 -10.56 53.57 -33.22
CA ASN A 981 -9.33 54.41 -33.24
C ASN A 981 -8.04 53.72 -33.73
N LEU A 982 -8.10 52.84 -34.74
CA LEU A 982 -6.89 52.31 -35.41
C LEU A 982 -6.40 53.16 -36.60
N SER A 983 -6.98 54.35 -36.82
CA SER A 983 -6.62 55.19 -37.96
C SER A 983 -6.31 56.65 -37.59
N GLU A 984 -5.58 56.95 -36.52
CA GLU A 984 -4.88 58.24 -36.46
C GLU A 984 -3.78 58.32 -35.40
N LYS A 985 -2.61 58.81 -35.85
CA LYS A 985 -1.47 59.37 -35.11
C LYS A 985 -0.40 58.41 -34.57
N VAL A 986 0.43 58.01 -35.53
CA VAL A 986 1.90 58.04 -35.41
C VAL A 986 2.35 59.49 -35.11
N THR A 987 3.47 59.63 -34.38
CA THR A 987 4.28 60.84 -34.08
C THR A 987 3.86 61.72 -32.88
N SER A 988 4.56 61.57 -31.74
CA SER A 988 5.48 62.59 -31.20
C SER A 988 5.93 62.25 -29.76
N ASN A 989 7.26 62.28 -29.58
CA ASN A 989 8.10 62.20 -28.37
C ASN A 989 8.34 60.83 -27.71
#